data_AF-A0A0L7K7J0-F1
#
_entry.id   AF-A0A0L7K7J0-F1
#
_cell.length_a   1.000
_cell.length_b   1.000
_cell.length_c   1.000
_cell.angle_alpha   90.00
_cell.angle_beta   90.00
_cell.angle_gamma   90.00
#
_symmetry.space_group_name_H-M   'P 1'
#
loop_
_entity.id
_entity.type
_entity.pdbx_description
1 polymer ?
#
loop_
_entity_poly.entity_id
_entity_poly.type
_entity_poly.pdbx_seq_one_letter_code
_entity_poly.pdbx_strand_id
1 'polypeptide(L)'
;MFALKKNTVREGFVNICFSYLKKLYLKSNFVTVNLNYETNNEKRTNKKIYKKSKAQSLFDKGLNIHDKLILFKNLPKYKCAKYECISAKEVYKYLLDEYKKCFNYISLCDIIQSVKIFDELDKTFTDYNFYIEVKNIDKNVLNKINEIYFKNKDITFHRREILGKICNKIMSYIHEMNGNELIHFLIYFFRWNKNDKNLILFYNYYFNYVFDHMYLFNHEIYKLLFIFNKYLNNNSNIPFNKNLIQEMEFNLYYFREIKNEKNYIIKMNKKEIYKKCFAKFHENVDHIDNEKILNILRLYVDNSILDIDINNKMLCNLNNNLINENIEYISKLLNFYCTLIKKGKYDNDMTIYKLKEVIKATHHILCDKTKNLETFCSDIDYSTLLNSLNNKFILNKIIDKNFILFYECLLKILLNIKFVNFQSLCISLISLKNIYYNILRNNVYIVNNVLFNDIMKFSLYLCNIFLGKRIKTENENAVLIIHNNDQTNYSNKENIKDIIIQKRIKEYIFYKMENYKDFHFKLKDSDLLSIKLLSNTFVKINEVYNSYDFYLLFNNISCILYNFLVNRNSVKKYKDTYIYILNDLSFVYKYIKNNDRTKKKKNFFLLSSSMKELICKNILSVSNRYIKHLHEEDNFDQKDQYVCSLTFLNNLFFDKIIHFHYIYNLWCHVYKTYNYFKCNKLINEDIISLLLLTCSKFQYFIENNSNDRYCRKELIHLKYKIIDDLIKNYLNPYKSISY
;
A
#
# COMPACT_ATOMS: atom_id res chain seq x y z
N MET A 1 -67.89 4.69 -33.24
CA MET A 1 -68.79 3.59 -32.84
C MET A 1 -67.94 2.36 -32.51
N PHE A 2 -68.05 1.88 -31.27
CA PHE A 2 -67.54 0.62 -30.67
C PHE A 2 -66.04 0.27 -30.63
N ALA A 3 -65.36 0.89 -29.66
CA ALA A 3 -64.83 0.32 -28.41
C ALA A 3 -64.79 -1.22 -28.16
N LEU A 4 -63.62 -1.63 -27.63
CA LEU A 4 -63.33 -2.47 -26.45
C LEU A 4 -63.63 -4.00 -26.50
N LYS A 5 -62.60 -4.84 -26.35
CA LYS A 5 -61.94 -5.28 -25.09
C LYS A 5 -61.47 -6.74 -25.15
N LYS A 6 -60.27 -6.94 -24.60
CA LYS A 6 -59.73 -8.14 -23.92
C LYS A 6 -59.76 -9.48 -24.66
N ASN A 7 -58.57 -10.00 -24.97
CA ASN A 7 -58.21 -11.36 -24.56
C ASN A 7 -56.70 -11.46 -24.28
N THR A 8 -56.40 -11.39 -22.99
CA THR A 8 -55.46 -12.24 -22.25
C THR A 8 -54.50 -13.07 -23.10
N VAL A 9 -53.24 -12.59 -23.18
CA VAL A 9 -52.08 -13.44 -23.46
C VAL A 9 -52.01 -14.46 -22.32
N ARG A 10 -52.51 -15.67 -22.58
CA ARG A 10 -52.47 -16.80 -21.64
C ARG A 10 -51.03 -17.14 -21.32
N GLU A 11 -50.76 -17.23 -20.02
CA GLU A 11 -49.50 -17.49 -19.31
C GLU A 11 -48.87 -18.87 -19.58
N GLY A 12 -49.12 -19.50 -20.74
CA GLY A 12 -48.69 -20.87 -21.04
C GLY A 12 -47.35 -21.02 -21.77
N PHE A 13 -46.90 -20.01 -22.54
CA PHE A 13 -45.79 -20.19 -23.48
C PHE A 13 -44.46 -19.52 -23.10
N VAL A 14 -44.42 -18.72 -22.02
CA VAL A 14 -43.16 -18.09 -21.55
C VAL A 14 -42.55 -18.84 -20.36
N ASN A 15 -43.33 -19.66 -19.63
CA ASN A 15 -42.82 -20.47 -18.53
C ASN A 15 -42.13 -21.79 -18.94
N ILE A 16 -42.28 -22.24 -20.19
CA ILE A 16 -41.54 -23.42 -20.69
C ILE A 16 -40.11 -23.02 -21.14
N CYS A 17 -39.90 -21.81 -21.63
CA CYS A 17 -38.58 -21.36 -22.10
C CYS A 17 -37.66 -20.81 -21.00
N PHE A 18 -38.19 -20.36 -19.85
CA PHE A 18 -37.36 -19.80 -18.76
C PHE A 18 -37.23 -20.69 -17.51
N SER A 19 -38.02 -21.76 -17.37
CA SER A 19 -37.84 -22.72 -16.25
C SER A 19 -36.57 -23.57 -16.40
N TYR A 20 -36.04 -23.75 -17.61
CA TYR A 20 -34.75 -24.42 -17.85
C TYR A 20 -33.51 -23.60 -17.45
N LEU A 21 -33.65 -22.30 -17.17
CA LEU A 21 -32.51 -21.44 -16.78
C LEU A 21 -32.36 -21.26 -15.26
N LYS A 22 -33.33 -21.68 -14.44
CA LYS A 22 -33.27 -21.52 -12.97
C LYS A 22 -32.65 -22.70 -12.21
N LYS A 23 -32.14 -23.73 -12.91
CA LYS A 23 -31.39 -24.85 -12.33
C LYS A 23 -30.09 -25.18 -13.08
N LEU A 24 -29.48 -24.22 -13.76
CA LEU A 24 -28.08 -24.33 -14.16
C LEU A 24 -27.16 -23.79 -13.06
N TYR A 25 -27.15 -24.53 -11.94
CA TYR A 25 -25.85 -24.86 -11.37
C TYR A 25 -25.06 -25.54 -12.49
N LEU A 26 -24.06 -24.88 -13.07
CA LEU A 26 -23.01 -25.60 -13.77
C LEU A 26 -22.13 -26.31 -12.71
N LYS A 27 -22.74 -27.27 -12.02
CA LYS A 27 -22.04 -28.52 -11.72
C LYS A 27 -21.55 -29.02 -13.07
N SER A 28 -20.24 -28.96 -13.26
CA SER A 28 -19.46 -30.02 -13.90
C SER A 28 -20.28 -31.02 -14.72
N ASN A 29 -20.74 -30.65 -15.91
CA ASN A 29 -21.00 -31.63 -16.97
C ASN A 29 -19.68 -31.87 -17.71
N PHE A 30 -18.69 -32.30 -16.93
CA PHE A 30 -17.86 -33.41 -17.37
C PHE A 30 -18.84 -34.55 -17.59
N VAL A 31 -19.28 -34.73 -18.83
CA VAL A 31 -19.43 -36.10 -19.30
C VAL A 31 -18.04 -36.67 -19.12
N THR A 32 -17.89 -37.48 -18.07
CA THR A 32 -16.94 -38.57 -18.06
C THR A 32 -16.98 -39.15 -19.46
N VAL A 33 -15.98 -38.86 -20.28
CA VAL A 33 -15.70 -39.67 -21.47
C VAL A 33 -15.35 -41.03 -20.89
N ASN A 34 -16.39 -41.83 -20.61
CA ASN A 34 -16.28 -43.26 -20.61
C ASN A 34 -15.91 -43.57 -22.05
N LEU A 35 -14.62 -43.81 -22.28
CA LEU A 35 -14.15 -44.51 -23.46
C LEU A 35 -14.72 -45.93 -23.36
N ASN A 36 -16.02 -46.08 -23.64
CA ASN A 36 -16.61 -47.38 -23.93
C ASN A 36 -16.04 -47.79 -25.28
N TYR A 37 -15.01 -48.64 -25.25
CA TYR A 37 -14.69 -49.49 -26.38
C TYR A 37 -15.84 -50.50 -26.51
N GLU A 38 -16.88 -50.14 -27.26
CA GLU A 38 -17.74 -51.14 -27.86
C GLU A 38 -17.00 -51.72 -29.06
N THR A 39 -16.41 -52.90 -28.89
CA THR A 39 -16.16 -53.78 -30.03
C THR A 39 -17.25 -54.83 -30.07
N ASN A 40 -17.91 -54.86 -31.22
CA ASN A 40 -18.84 -55.90 -31.67
C ASN A 40 -18.35 -57.31 -31.33
N ASN A 41 -19.35 -58.16 -31.10
CA ASN A 41 -19.26 -59.58 -30.79
C ASN A 41 -18.33 -60.35 -31.73
N GLU A 42 -17.22 -60.88 -31.20
CA GLU A 42 -16.69 -62.17 -31.66
C GLU A 42 -15.87 -62.87 -30.56
N LYS A 43 -16.46 -63.96 -30.07
CA LYS A 43 -15.89 -65.14 -29.42
C LYS A 43 -14.60 -64.96 -28.60
N ARG A 44 -14.81 -65.06 -27.27
CA ARG A 44 -13.97 -65.75 -26.28
C ARG A 44 -12.83 -66.56 -26.91
N THR A 45 -11.61 -66.04 -26.83
CA THR A 45 -10.42 -66.71 -26.29
C THR A 45 -9.22 -65.78 -26.45
N ASN A 46 -8.41 -65.65 -25.39
CA ASN A 46 -7.07 -65.04 -25.35
C ASN A 46 -6.94 -63.51 -25.21
N LYS A 47 -6.60 -63.12 -23.96
CA LYS A 47 -5.57 -62.14 -23.52
C LYS A 47 -6.07 -61.00 -22.61
N LYS A 48 -5.36 -60.89 -21.47
CA LYS A 48 -5.29 -59.76 -20.54
C LYS A 48 -5.29 -58.42 -21.29
N ILE A 49 -6.35 -57.61 -21.19
CA ILE A 49 -6.33 -56.22 -21.67
C ILE A 49 -6.41 -55.28 -20.47
N TYR A 50 -5.25 -54.71 -20.14
CA TYR A 50 -5.05 -53.66 -19.16
C TYR A 50 -5.97 -52.46 -19.43
N LYS A 51 -6.79 -52.03 -18.46
CA LYS A 51 -7.46 -50.72 -18.52
C LYS A 51 -6.39 -49.62 -18.54
N LYS A 52 -6.24 -48.93 -19.68
CA LYS A 52 -5.30 -47.79 -19.82
C LYS A 52 -5.62 -46.72 -18.77
N SER A 53 -4.60 -46.26 -18.03
CA SER A 53 -4.80 -45.16 -17.06
C SER A 53 -5.03 -43.84 -17.81
N LYS A 54 -5.83 -42.91 -17.26
CA LYS A 54 -6.11 -41.61 -17.91
C LYS A 54 -4.84 -40.85 -18.31
N ALA A 55 -3.75 -41.03 -17.56
CA ALA A 55 -2.45 -40.43 -17.86
C ALA A 55 -1.78 -41.01 -19.12
N GLN A 56 -2.07 -42.27 -19.51
CA GLN A 56 -1.57 -42.85 -20.77
C GLN A 56 -2.18 -42.18 -22.00
N SER A 57 -3.40 -41.66 -21.89
CA SER A 57 -4.08 -40.94 -22.98
C SER A 57 -3.33 -39.67 -23.43
N LEU A 58 -2.46 -39.12 -22.58
CA LEU A 58 -1.57 -38.01 -22.96
C LEU A 58 -0.61 -38.36 -24.11
N PHE A 59 -0.28 -39.64 -24.22
CA PHE A 59 0.69 -40.16 -25.19
C PHE A 59 0.02 -40.88 -26.36
N ASP A 60 -1.32 -40.92 -26.38
CA ASP A 60 -2.08 -41.54 -27.46
C ASP A 60 -1.93 -40.71 -28.74
N LYS A 61 -1.54 -41.34 -29.85
CA LYS A 61 -1.43 -40.66 -31.14
C LYS A 61 -2.79 -40.23 -31.70
N GLY A 62 -3.88 -40.89 -31.31
CA GLY A 62 -5.23 -40.59 -31.78
C GLY A 62 -5.91 -39.41 -31.09
N LEU A 63 -5.38 -38.94 -29.95
CA LEU A 63 -5.96 -37.81 -29.20
C LEU A 63 -5.37 -36.47 -29.69
N ASN A 64 -6.24 -35.50 -29.97
CA ASN A 64 -5.83 -34.15 -30.35
C ASN A 64 -4.99 -33.50 -29.25
N ILE A 65 -4.02 -32.66 -29.62
CA ILE A 65 -3.14 -31.99 -28.68
C ILE A 65 -3.89 -31.06 -27.71
N HIS A 66 -5.00 -30.45 -28.17
CA HIS A 66 -5.82 -29.62 -27.30
C HIS A 66 -6.43 -30.45 -26.15
N ASP A 67 -7.01 -31.60 -26.47
CA ASP A 67 -7.58 -32.53 -25.49
C ASP A 67 -6.51 -33.10 -24.56
N LYS A 68 -5.30 -33.37 -25.07
CA LYS A 68 -4.15 -33.75 -24.25
C LYS A 68 -3.78 -32.67 -23.22
N LEU A 69 -3.80 -31.38 -23.60
CA LEU A 69 -3.52 -30.27 -22.68
C LEU A 69 -4.60 -30.14 -21.59
N ILE A 70 -5.88 -30.27 -21.97
CA ILE A 70 -6.99 -30.28 -21.01
C ILE A 70 -6.84 -31.45 -20.03
N LEU A 71 -6.57 -32.65 -20.57
CA LEU A 71 -6.41 -33.84 -19.77
C LEU A 71 -5.24 -33.67 -18.78
N PHE A 72 -4.11 -33.15 -19.25
CA PHE A 72 -2.93 -32.88 -18.41
C PHE A 72 -3.23 -31.90 -17.27
N LYS A 73 -3.96 -30.81 -17.56
CA LYS A 73 -4.39 -29.83 -16.54
C LYS A 73 -5.19 -30.48 -15.42
N ASN A 74 -6.04 -31.45 -15.75
CA ASN A 74 -7.00 -32.07 -14.83
C ASN A 74 -6.51 -33.37 -14.17
N LEU A 75 -5.30 -33.85 -14.50
CA LEU A 75 -4.75 -35.05 -13.86
C LEU A 75 -4.42 -34.80 -12.38
N PRO A 76 -4.55 -35.83 -11.51
CA PRO A 76 -4.14 -35.72 -10.11
C PRO A 76 -2.63 -35.46 -10.01
N LYS A 77 -2.26 -34.51 -9.14
CA LYS A 77 -0.89 -34.02 -8.97
C LYS A 77 -0.35 -34.44 -7.60
N TYR A 78 0.83 -35.03 -7.57
CA TYR A 78 1.49 -35.47 -6.33
C TYR A 78 2.73 -34.63 -6.03
N LYS A 79 2.93 -34.23 -4.76
CA LYS A 79 4.08 -33.42 -4.33
C LYS A 79 5.40 -34.21 -4.29
N CYS A 80 5.33 -35.52 -4.07
CA CYS A 80 6.49 -36.41 -3.99
C CYS A 80 6.36 -37.51 -5.05
N ALA A 81 7.51 -37.97 -5.58
CA ALA A 81 7.54 -39.11 -6.49
C ALA A 81 7.09 -40.39 -5.77
N LYS A 82 6.17 -41.14 -6.38
CA LYS A 82 5.81 -42.51 -5.98
C LYS A 82 6.33 -43.49 -7.05
N TYR A 83 6.14 -44.80 -6.82
CA TYR A 83 6.38 -45.82 -7.85
C TYR A 83 5.55 -45.51 -9.12
N GLU A 84 6.17 -45.62 -10.30
CA GLU A 84 5.55 -45.35 -11.62
C GLU A 84 5.02 -43.91 -11.81
N CYS A 85 5.76 -42.90 -11.35
CA CYS A 85 5.45 -41.49 -11.60
C CYS A 85 6.39 -40.86 -12.65
N ILE A 86 5.86 -39.95 -13.46
CA ILE A 86 6.64 -39.07 -14.34
C ILE A 86 6.56 -37.64 -13.83
N SER A 87 7.67 -36.91 -13.96
CA SER A 87 7.73 -35.48 -13.69
C SER A 87 6.79 -34.71 -14.60
N ALA A 88 5.90 -33.91 -14.03
CA ALA A 88 4.96 -33.12 -14.82
C ALA A 88 5.65 -32.08 -15.71
N LYS A 89 6.84 -31.57 -15.32
CA LYS A 89 7.66 -30.70 -16.18
C LYS A 89 8.06 -31.39 -17.49
N GLU A 90 8.43 -32.67 -17.45
CA GLU A 90 8.82 -33.42 -18.65
C GLU A 90 7.62 -33.73 -19.54
N VAL A 91 6.48 -34.08 -18.93
CA VAL A 91 5.23 -34.26 -19.66
C VAL A 91 4.80 -32.95 -20.32
N TYR A 92 4.95 -31.83 -19.62
CA TYR A 92 4.65 -30.51 -20.19
C TYR A 92 5.57 -30.15 -21.36
N LYS A 93 6.88 -30.42 -21.23
CA LYS A 93 7.86 -30.26 -22.31
C LYS A 93 7.50 -31.10 -23.54
N TYR A 94 7.10 -32.36 -23.33
CA TYR A 94 6.59 -33.24 -24.40
C TYR A 94 5.36 -32.65 -25.09
N LEU A 95 4.37 -32.19 -24.32
CA LEU A 95 3.15 -31.61 -24.89
C LEU A 95 3.42 -30.32 -25.68
N LEU A 96 4.37 -29.50 -25.26
CA LEU A 96 4.80 -28.33 -26.03
C LEU A 96 5.48 -28.74 -27.35
N ASP A 97 6.36 -29.74 -27.35
CA ASP A 97 6.99 -30.23 -28.59
C ASP A 97 5.96 -30.82 -29.58
N GLU A 98 4.98 -31.58 -29.08
CA GLU A 98 3.88 -32.11 -29.90
C GLU A 98 2.97 -31.00 -30.42
N TYR A 99 2.61 -30.02 -29.58
CA TYR A 99 1.83 -28.84 -29.99
C TYR A 99 2.55 -28.06 -31.09
N LYS A 100 3.87 -27.90 -30.99
CA LYS A 100 4.68 -27.28 -32.03
C LYS A 100 4.58 -28.03 -33.36
N LYS A 101 4.64 -29.37 -33.36
CA LYS A 101 4.60 -30.18 -34.60
C LYS A 101 3.25 -30.09 -35.30
N CYS A 102 2.16 -30.16 -34.55
CA CYS A 102 0.81 -30.16 -35.13
C CYS A 102 0.18 -28.76 -35.30
N PHE A 103 0.86 -27.69 -34.89
CA PHE A 103 0.33 -26.32 -34.86
C PHE A 103 -0.46 -25.88 -36.11
N ASN A 104 0.05 -26.19 -37.30
CA ASN A 104 -0.59 -25.75 -38.56
C ASN A 104 -2.00 -26.33 -38.73
N TYR A 105 -2.29 -27.48 -38.11
CA TYR A 105 -3.56 -28.20 -38.19
C TYR A 105 -4.53 -27.85 -37.05
N ILE A 106 -4.13 -26.99 -36.11
CA ILE A 106 -4.96 -26.60 -34.97
C ILE A 106 -5.85 -25.43 -35.39
N SER A 107 -7.15 -25.49 -35.08
CA SER A 107 -8.08 -24.38 -35.34
C SER A 107 -7.74 -23.15 -34.49
N LEU A 108 -8.16 -21.97 -34.93
CA LEU A 108 -7.93 -20.72 -34.19
C LEU A 108 -8.63 -20.74 -32.82
N CYS A 109 -9.83 -21.31 -32.74
CA CYS A 109 -10.56 -21.50 -31.49
C CYS A 109 -9.78 -22.39 -30.51
N ASP A 110 -9.22 -23.50 -30.99
CA ASP A 110 -8.42 -24.41 -30.15
C ASP A 110 -7.11 -23.76 -29.71
N ILE A 111 -6.53 -22.87 -30.53
CA ILE A 111 -5.36 -22.05 -30.13
C ILE A 111 -5.74 -21.13 -28.97
N ILE A 112 -6.86 -20.41 -29.05
CA ILE A 112 -7.31 -19.50 -27.98
C ILE A 112 -7.53 -20.27 -26.68
N GLN A 113 -8.20 -21.42 -26.73
CA GLN A 113 -8.44 -22.23 -25.54
C GLN A 113 -7.15 -22.85 -25.00
N SER A 114 -6.21 -23.26 -25.86
CA SER A 114 -4.89 -23.76 -25.44
C SER A 114 -4.08 -22.70 -24.71
N VAL A 115 -4.11 -21.43 -25.13
CA VAL A 115 -3.44 -20.32 -24.44
C VAL A 115 -3.97 -20.10 -23.02
N LYS A 116 -5.28 -20.28 -22.80
CA LYS A 116 -5.86 -20.23 -21.44
C LYS A 116 -5.27 -21.33 -20.55
N ILE A 117 -5.17 -22.54 -21.10
CA ILE A 117 -4.63 -23.70 -20.37
C ILE A 117 -3.14 -23.50 -20.06
N PHE A 118 -2.36 -22.93 -21.00
CA PHE A 118 -0.96 -22.61 -20.76
C PHE A 118 -0.75 -21.57 -19.64
N ASP A 119 -1.56 -20.49 -19.58
CA ASP A 119 -1.50 -19.50 -18.48
C ASP A 119 -1.77 -20.13 -17.10
N GLU A 120 -2.66 -21.11 -17.02
CA GLU A 120 -2.97 -21.81 -15.78
C GLU A 120 -1.89 -22.84 -15.40
N LEU A 121 -1.39 -23.60 -16.37
CA LEU A 121 -0.34 -24.59 -16.14
C LEU A 121 0.95 -23.92 -15.65
N ASP A 122 1.37 -22.80 -16.24
CA ASP A 122 2.60 -22.11 -15.86
C ASP A 122 2.56 -21.60 -14.40
N LYS A 123 1.40 -21.14 -13.91
CA LYS A 123 1.21 -20.78 -12.48
C LYS A 123 1.42 -21.96 -11.54
N THR A 124 1.16 -23.19 -12.01
CA THR A 124 1.36 -24.38 -11.18
C THR A 124 2.81 -24.85 -11.12
N PHE A 125 3.67 -24.40 -12.04
CA PHE A 125 5.09 -24.78 -12.08
C PHE A 125 6.05 -23.73 -11.49
N THR A 126 5.57 -22.51 -11.22
CA THR A 126 6.38 -21.43 -10.63
C THR A 126 6.77 -21.66 -9.19
N ASP A 127 5.98 -22.43 -8.41
CA ASP A 127 6.20 -22.61 -6.97
C ASP A 127 6.96 -23.92 -6.63
N TYR A 128 6.74 -25.01 -7.37
CA TYR A 128 7.49 -26.28 -7.26
C TYR A 128 7.06 -27.26 -8.39
N ASN A 129 7.87 -28.28 -8.69
CA ASN A 129 7.50 -29.34 -9.65
C ASN A 129 6.61 -30.41 -8.98
N PHE A 130 5.68 -31.00 -9.72
CA PHE A 130 4.82 -32.09 -9.25
C PHE A 130 4.93 -33.32 -10.14
N TYR A 131 4.43 -34.45 -9.65
CA TYR A 131 4.48 -35.75 -10.33
C TYR A 131 3.08 -36.22 -10.72
N ILE A 132 3.01 -36.96 -11.82
CA ILE A 132 1.79 -37.62 -12.30
C ILE A 132 2.04 -39.12 -12.27
N GLU A 133 1.10 -39.86 -11.68
CA GLU A 133 1.12 -41.31 -11.66
C GLU A 133 0.75 -41.87 -13.04
N VAL A 134 1.61 -42.70 -13.61
CA VAL A 134 1.41 -43.29 -14.94
C VAL A 134 1.75 -44.77 -14.90
N LYS A 135 0.75 -45.59 -14.58
CA LYS A 135 0.92 -47.05 -14.52
C LYS A 135 1.10 -47.65 -15.91
N ASN A 136 1.96 -48.65 -16.06
CA ASN A 136 2.11 -49.48 -17.26
C ASN A 136 2.37 -48.71 -18.59
N ILE A 137 3.27 -47.71 -18.59
CA ILE A 137 3.62 -46.99 -19.82
C ILE A 137 4.41 -47.89 -20.76
N ASP A 138 4.07 -47.86 -22.06
CA ASP A 138 4.86 -48.52 -23.11
C ASP A 138 6.31 -48.00 -23.11
N LYS A 139 7.28 -48.92 -23.16
CA LYS A 139 8.72 -48.62 -23.25
C LYS A 139 9.04 -47.62 -24.36
N ASN A 140 8.31 -47.66 -25.48
CA ASN A 140 8.47 -46.71 -26.59
C ASN A 140 8.06 -45.27 -26.23
N VAL A 141 7.01 -45.12 -25.41
CA VAL A 141 6.57 -43.80 -24.91
C VAL A 141 7.57 -43.28 -23.88
N LEU A 142 8.05 -44.15 -23.01
CA LEU A 142 9.08 -43.81 -22.03
C LEU A 142 10.38 -43.36 -22.72
N ASN A 143 10.78 -44.05 -23.79
CA ASN A 143 11.93 -43.67 -24.61
C ASN A 143 11.75 -42.28 -25.25
N LYS A 144 10.56 -41.93 -25.76
CA LYS A 144 10.29 -40.58 -26.30
C LYS A 144 10.35 -39.48 -25.24
N ILE A 145 9.84 -39.76 -24.04
CA ILE A 145 9.93 -38.81 -22.91
C ILE A 145 11.40 -38.64 -22.50
N ASN A 146 12.15 -39.73 -22.44
CA ASN A 146 13.60 -39.70 -22.17
C ASN A 146 14.39 -39.00 -23.27
N GLU A 147 14.06 -39.16 -24.54
CA GLU A 147 14.67 -38.41 -25.66
C GLU A 147 14.44 -36.90 -25.52
N ILE A 148 13.26 -36.49 -25.06
CA ILE A 148 12.95 -35.08 -24.79
C ILE A 148 13.66 -34.59 -23.53
N TYR A 149 13.84 -35.45 -22.53
CA TYR A 149 14.66 -35.18 -21.35
C TYR A 149 16.12 -34.90 -21.74
N PHE A 150 16.71 -35.67 -22.66
CA PHE A 150 18.07 -35.47 -23.17
C PHE A 150 18.23 -34.37 -24.23
N LYS A 151 17.14 -33.85 -24.81
CA LYS A 151 17.22 -32.63 -25.63
C LYS A 151 17.54 -31.45 -24.72
N ASN A 152 18.73 -30.85 -24.89
CA ASN A 152 19.25 -29.65 -24.20
C ASN A 152 18.40 -28.37 -24.33
N LYS A 153 17.17 -28.47 -24.85
CA LYS A 153 16.27 -27.33 -25.02
C LYS A 153 15.29 -27.30 -23.85
N ASP A 154 15.33 -26.24 -23.06
CA ASP A 154 14.41 -26.08 -21.94
C ASP A 154 12.97 -25.77 -22.38
N ILE A 155 12.03 -25.89 -21.45
CA ILE A 155 10.60 -25.54 -21.63
C ILE A 155 10.45 -24.13 -22.22
N THR A 156 11.32 -23.20 -21.82
CA THR A 156 11.37 -21.82 -22.30
C THR A 156 11.64 -21.73 -23.81
N PHE A 157 12.47 -22.62 -24.36
CA PHE A 157 12.77 -22.66 -25.79
C PHE A 157 11.54 -23.10 -26.60
N HIS A 158 10.92 -24.22 -26.22
CA HIS A 158 9.73 -24.75 -26.89
C HIS A 158 8.56 -23.76 -26.82
N ARG A 159 8.39 -23.10 -25.67
CA ARG A 159 7.41 -22.05 -25.48
C ARG A 159 7.63 -20.89 -26.46
N ARG A 160 8.86 -20.39 -26.62
CA ARG A 160 9.17 -19.28 -27.56
C ARG A 160 8.81 -19.61 -29.01
N GLU A 161 9.08 -20.83 -29.46
CA GLU A 161 8.73 -21.23 -30.83
C GLU A 161 7.22 -21.32 -31.06
N ILE A 162 6.46 -21.84 -30.08
CA ILE A 162 5.00 -21.85 -30.13
C ILE A 162 4.45 -20.43 -30.14
N LEU A 163 5.01 -19.54 -29.32
CA LEU A 163 4.62 -18.12 -29.28
C LEU A 163 4.76 -17.47 -30.66
N GLY A 164 5.91 -17.64 -31.33
CA GLY A 164 6.12 -17.13 -32.68
C GLY A 164 5.08 -17.62 -33.68
N LYS A 165 4.73 -18.92 -33.63
CA LYS A 165 3.69 -19.52 -34.47
C LYS A 165 2.29 -18.97 -34.20
N ILE A 166 1.91 -18.85 -32.92
CA ILE A 166 0.64 -18.25 -32.50
C ILE A 166 0.53 -16.82 -32.99
N CYS A 167 1.59 -16.02 -32.80
CA CYS A 167 1.62 -14.64 -33.24
C CYS A 167 1.42 -14.50 -34.74
N ASN A 168 2.18 -15.24 -35.56
CA ASN A 168 2.05 -15.18 -37.03
C ASN A 168 0.64 -15.58 -37.49
N LYS A 169 0.09 -16.68 -36.95
CA LYS A 169 -1.26 -17.12 -37.31
C LYS A 169 -2.32 -16.10 -36.90
N ILE A 170 -2.14 -15.42 -35.77
CA ILE A 170 -3.09 -14.39 -35.38
C ILE A 170 -2.96 -13.15 -36.26
N MET A 171 -1.74 -12.75 -36.62
CA MET A 171 -1.55 -11.62 -37.53
C MET A 171 -2.25 -11.83 -38.88
N SER A 172 -2.21 -13.05 -39.41
CA SER A 172 -2.87 -13.40 -40.68
C SER A 172 -4.40 -13.47 -40.60
N TYR A 173 -4.97 -13.84 -39.43
CA TYR A 173 -6.41 -14.06 -39.27
C TYR A 173 -7.13 -12.97 -38.45
N ILE A 174 -6.43 -11.93 -38.00
CA ILE A 174 -6.98 -10.93 -37.06
C ILE A 174 -8.21 -10.20 -37.62
N HIS A 175 -8.28 -10.06 -38.95
CA HIS A 175 -9.39 -9.43 -39.69
C HIS A 175 -10.70 -10.23 -39.64
N GLU A 176 -10.60 -11.54 -39.43
CA GLU A 176 -11.73 -12.47 -39.48
C GLU A 176 -12.25 -12.81 -38.07
N MET A 177 -11.56 -12.35 -37.02
CA MET A 177 -11.92 -12.65 -35.63
C MET A 177 -12.98 -11.70 -35.08
N ASN A 178 -13.93 -12.23 -34.33
CA ASN A 178 -14.84 -11.42 -33.52
C ASN A 178 -14.04 -10.62 -32.47
N GLY A 179 -14.35 -9.34 -32.32
CA GLY A 179 -13.66 -8.45 -31.39
C GLY A 179 -13.62 -8.96 -29.94
N ASN A 180 -14.69 -9.60 -29.44
CA ASN A 180 -14.69 -10.12 -28.06
C ASN A 180 -13.76 -11.34 -27.89
N GLU A 181 -13.70 -12.24 -28.89
CA GLU A 181 -12.80 -13.39 -28.87
C GLU A 181 -11.34 -12.95 -28.93
N LEU A 182 -11.06 -11.91 -29.72
CA LEU A 182 -9.75 -11.30 -29.84
C LEU A 182 -9.29 -10.63 -28.53
N ILE A 183 -10.18 -9.91 -27.84
CA ILE A 183 -9.89 -9.32 -26.52
C ILE A 183 -9.59 -10.42 -25.50
N HIS A 184 -10.42 -11.45 -25.44
CA HIS A 184 -10.20 -12.57 -24.53
C HIS A 184 -8.86 -13.24 -24.78
N PHE A 185 -8.57 -13.59 -26.03
CA PHE A 185 -7.29 -14.15 -26.44
C PHE A 185 -6.13 -13.30 -25.90
N LEU A 186 -6.17 -11.99 -26.15
CA LEU A 186 -5.12 -11.08 -25.70
C LEU A 186 -4.90 -11.04 -24.21
N ILE A 187 -5.97 -11.09 -23.42
CA ILE A 187 -5.86 -11.07 -21.97
C ILE A 187 -5.13 -12.30 -21.48
N TYR A 188 -5.48 -13.47 -22.00
CA TYR A 188 -4.82 -14.73 -21.64
C TYR A 188 -3.39 -14.77 -22.16
N PHE A 189 -3.17 -14.33 -23.40
CA PHE A 189 -1.85 -14.22 -24.00
C PHE A 189 -0.93 -13.26 -23.23
N PHE A 190 -1.47 -12.14 -22.76
CA PHE A 190 -0.76 -11.20 -21.92
C PHE A 190 -0.46 -11.74 -20.52
N ARG A 191 -1.43 -12.40 -19.88
CA ARG A 191 -1.21 -13.03 -18.57
C ARG A 191 -0.11 -14.06 -18.65
N TRP A 192 -0.14 -14.89 -19.69
CA TRP A 192 0.87 -15.90 -19.94
C TRP A 192 2.26 -15.25 -20.13
N ASN A 193 2.35 -14.14 -20.86
CA ASN A 193 3.63 -13.57 -21.33
C ASN A 193 3.98 -12.18 -20.77
N LYS A 194 3.42 -11.79 -19.61
CA LYS A 194 3.55 -10.45 -19.00
C LYS A 194 4.98 -9.92 -18.88
N ASN A 195 5.97 -10.81 -18.73
CA ASN A 195 7.37 -10.47 -18.50
C ASN A 195 8.27 -10.68 -19.74
N ASP A 196 7.72 -11.14 -20.86
CA ASP A 196 8.50 -11.39 -22.07
C ASP A 196 8.66 -10.11 -22.89
N LYS A 197 9.85 -9.50 -22.80
CA LYS A 197 10.20 -8.28 -23.54
C LYS A 197 10.25 -8.50 -25.06
N ASN A 198 10.25 -9.74 -25.55
CA ASN A 198 10.38 -10.03 -26.98
C ASN A 198 9.05 -9.95 -27.75
N LEU A 199 7.91 -9.83 -27.07
CA LEU A 199 6.58 -9.74 -27.70
C LEU A 199 6.15 -8.30 -28.03
N ILE A 200 7.02 -7.31 -27.79
CA ILE A 200 6.71 -5.89 -27.98
C ILE A 200 6.17 -5.60 -29.39
N LEU A 201 6.77 -6.20 -30.42
CA LEU A 201 6.37 -5.98 -31.82
C LEU A 201 5.02 -6.64 -32.17
N PHE A 202 4.72 -7.81 -31.59
CA PHE A 202 3.41 -8.44 -31.71
C PHE A 202 2.32 -7.57 -31.07
N TYR A 203 2.58 -7.05 -29.87
CA TYR A 203 1.64 -6.13 -29.23
C TYR A 203 1.48 -4.84 -30.03
N ASN A 204 2.53 -4.30 -30.65
CA ASN A 204 2.43 -3.10 -31.49
C ASN A 204 1.56 -3.31 -32.73
N TYR A 205 1.78 -4.39 -33.49
CA TYR A 205 0.94 -4.75 -34.64
C TYR A 205 -0.52 -4.91 -34.23
N TYR A 206 -0.74 -5.67 -33.16
CA TYR A 206 -2.07 -5.91 -32.63
C TYR A 206 -2.74 -4.61 -32.20
N PHE A 207 -2.04 -3.76 -31.45
CA PHE A 207 -2.60 -2.51 -30.95
C PHE A 207 -2.95 -1.56 -32.08
N ASN A 208 -2.14 -1.48 -33.14
CA ASN A 208 -2.51 -0.77 -34.36
C ASN A 208 -3.84 -1.29 -34.93
N TYR A 209 -3.94 -2.61 -35.14
CA TYR A 209 -5.15 -3.22 -35.68
C TYR A 209 -6.38 -2.94 -34.80
N VAL A 210 -6.28 -3.14 -33.49
CA VAL A 210 -7.39 -2.89 -32.56
C VAL A 210 -7.81 -1.45 -32.50
N PHE A 211 -6.86 -0.50 -32.52
CA PHE A 211 -7.18 0.91 -32.41
C PHE A 211 -7.79 1.47 -33.70
N ASP A 212 -7.45 0.87 -34.85
CA ASP A 212 -8.12 1.16 -36.12
C ASP A 212 -9.54 0.59 -36.17
N HIS A 213 -9.81 -0.52 -35.46
CA HIS A 213 -11.08 -1.24 -35.50
C HIS A 213 -11.87 -1.20 -34.18
N MET A 214 -11.70 -0.16 -33.36
CA MET A 214 -12.34 -0.05 -32.04
C MET A 214 -13.87 -0.23 -32.06
N TYR A 215 -14.53 0.01 -33.20
CA TYR A 215 -15.96 -0.18 -33.40
C TYR A 215 -16.42 -1.65 -33.36
N LEU A 216 -15.51 -2.62 -33.55
CA LEU A 216 -15.79 -4.05 -33.48
C LEU A 216 -15.79 -4.62 -32.05
N PHE A 217 -15.46 -3.79 -31.05
CA PHE A 217 -15.24 -4.23 -29.68
C PHE A 217 -16.30 -3.66 -28.73
N ASN A 218 -16.94 -4.54 -27.95
CA ASN A 218 -17.99 -4.18 -27.00
C ASN A 218 -17.39 -3.87 -25.61
N HIS A 219 -18.04 -4.36 -24.54
CA HIS A 219 -17.81 -3.98 -23.15
C HIS A 219 -16.41 -4.25 -22.61
N GLU A 220 -15.52 -4.98 -23.31
CA GLU A 220 -14.21 -5.39 -22.77
C GLU A 220 -13.03 -4.51 -23.22
N ILE A 221 -13.24 -3.47 -24.04
CA ILE A 221 -12.17 -2.63 -24.60
C ILE A 221 -11.26 -2.02 -23.51
N TYR A 222 -11.81 -1.79 -22.32
CA TYR A 222 -11.06 -1.26 -21.17
C TYR A 222 -9.96 -2.21 -20.66
N LYS A 223 -10.09 -3.52 -20.88
CA LYS A 223 -9.04 -4.49 -20.50
C LYS A 223 -7.79 -4.29 -21.37
N LEU A 224 -7.96 -3.85 -22.62
CA LEU A 224 -6.84 -3.50 -23.51
C LEU A 224 -6.08 -2.28 -23.02
N LEU A 225 -6.77 -1.26 -22.48
CA LEU A 225 -6.12 -0.11 -21.84
C LEU A 225 -5.21 -0.52 -20.68
N PHE A 226 -5.63 -1.49 -19.86
CA PHE A 226 -4.82 -2.00 -18.77
C PHE A 226 -3.55 -2.71 -19.28
N ILE A 227 -3.69 -3.53 -20.32
CA ILE A 227 -2.57 -4.22 -20.98
C ILE A 227 -1.60 -3.19 -21.59
N PHE A 228 -2.13 -2.22 -22.33
CA PHE A 228 -1.38 -1.15 -22.97
C PHE A 228 -0.62 -0.28 -21.95
N ASN A 229 -1.31 0.17 -20.90
CA ASN A 229 -0.70 0.99 -19.84
C ASN A 229 0.46 0.26 -19.14
N LYS A 230 0.28 -1.03 -18.87
CA LYS A 230 1.27 -1.86 -18.20
C LYS A 230 2.50 -2.15 -19.07
N TYR A 231 2.33 -2.23 -20.39
CA TYR A 231 3.47 -2.34 -21.32
C TYR A 231 4.23 -1.03 -21.48
N LEU A 232 3.53 0.11 -21.52
CA LEU A 232 4.16 1.42 -21.68
C LEU A 232 4.88 1.91 -20.42
N ASN A 233 4.31 1.73 -19.23
CA ASN A 233 4.91 2.24 -17.99
C ASN A 233 6.13 1.42 -17.52
N ASN A 234 6.29 0.18 -17.97
CA ASN A 234 7.45 -0.66 -17.63
C ASN A 234 8.69 -0.39 -18.52
N ASN A 235 8.56 0.35 -19.62
CA ASN A 235 9.64 0.63 -20.58
C ASN A 235 9.83 2.14 -20.74
N SER A 236 10.12 2.84 -19.65
CA SER A 236 10.15 4.30 -19.55
C SER A 236 11.20 5.01 -20.41
N ASN A 237 12.05 4.31 -21.17
CA ASN A 237 13.20 4.94 -21.84
C ASN A 237 13.47 4.53 -23.28
N ILE A 238 12.52 3.96 -24.02
CA ILE A 238 12.75 3.77 -25.46
C ILE A 238 11.61 4.35 -26.28
N PRO A 239 11.73 5.59 -26.79
CA PRO A 239 10.92 5.99 -27.93
C PRO A 239 11.16 4.95 -29.03
N PHE A 240 10.09 4.32 -29.49
CA PHE A 240 10.09 3.31 -30.55
C PHE A 240 10.71 3.89 -31.82
N ASN A 241 12.02 3.74 -31.96
CA ASN A 241 12.82 4.26 -33.05
C ASN A 241 13.41 3.09 -33.86
N LYS A 242 13.76 3.33 -35.12
CA LYS A 242 14.36 2.35 -36.04
C LYS A 242 15.56 1.60 -35.44
N ASN A 243 16.31 2.22 -34.52
CA ASN A 243 17.46 1.61 -33.84
C ASN A 243 17.08 0.38 -32.98
N LEU A 244 15.88 0.34 -32.39
CA LEU A 244 15.38 -0.83 -31.65
C LEU A 244 15.10 -2.03 -32.56
N ILE A 245 14.68 -1.78 -33.80
CA ILE A 245 14.40 -2.82 -34.80
C ILE A 245 15.72 -3.52 -35.18
N GLN A 246 16.81 -2.75 -35.29
CA GLN A 246 18.16 -3.28 -35.50
C GLN A 246 18.68 -4.06 -34.27
N GLU A 247 18.45 -3.56 -33.05
CA GLU A 247 18.84 -4.27 -31.81
C GLU A 247 18.08 -5.60 -31.60
N MET A 248 16.86 -5.72 -32.14
CA MET A 248 16.01 -6.92 -32.00
C MET A 248 16.05 -7.86 -33.22
N GLU A 249 16.88 -7.58 -34.22
CA GLU A 249 16.90 -8.28 -35.52
C GLU A 249 17.11 -9.81 -35.38
N PHE A 250 17.93 -10.23 -34.42
CA PHE A 250 18.16 -11.66 -34.13
C PHE A 250 16.95 -12.35 -33.49
N ASN A 251 16.12 -11.61 -32.73
CA ASN A 251 14.93 -12.13 -32.06
C ASN A 251 13.70 -12.17 -33.00
N LEU A 252 13.73 -11.39 -34.09
CA LEU A 252 12.70 -11.35 -35.13
C LEU A 252 12.63 -12.63 -35.98
N TYR A 253 13.67 -13.47 -35.93
CA TYR A 253 13.79 -14.67 -36.76
C TYR A 253 12.60 -15.65 -36.66
N TYR A 254 11.89 -15.66 -35.52
CA TYR A 254 10.74 -16.55 -35.28
C TYR A 254 9.41 -16.02 -35.82
N PHE A 255 9.37 -14.78 -36.32
CA PHE A 255 8.16 -14.14 -36.79
C PHE A 255 8.26 -13.82 -38.29
N ARG A 256 7.90 -14.78 -39.15
CA ARG A 256 8.10 -14.70 -40.61
C ARG A 256 7.38 -13.53 -41.28
N GLU A 257 6.26 -13.07 -40.73
CA GLU A 257 5.49 -11.94 -41.27
C GLU A 257 6.02 -10.57 -40.80
N ILE A 258 6.99 -10.53 -39.87
CA ILE A 258 7.47 -9.29 -39.21
C ILE A 258 8.52 -8.49 -40.01
N LYS A 259 8.85 -8.92 -41.23
CA LYS A 259 9.86 -8.25 -42.07
C LYS A 259 9.42 -6.91 -42.70
N ASN A 260 8.14 -6.52 -42.62
CA ASN A 260 7.65 -5.25 -43.17
C ASN A 260 7.58 -4.13 -42.12
N GLU A 261 8.58 -3.26 -42.06
CA GLU A 261 8.68 -2.13 -41.11
C GLU A 261 7.42 -1.24 -41.01
N LYS A 262 6.65 -1.10 -42.12
CA LYS A 262 5.44 -0.27 -42.19
C LYS A 262 4.29 -0.73 -41.27
N ASN A 263 4.32 -1.97 -40.77
CA ASN A 263 3.24 -2.56 -39.98
C ASN A 263 3.44 -2.48 -38.46
N TYR A 264 4.63 -2.09 -37.97
CA TYR A 264 5.02 -2.24 -36.56
C TYR A 264 5.31 -0.93 -35.81
N ILE A 265 5.44 0.19 -36.53
CA ILE A 265 5.40 1.52 -35.91
C ILE A 265 3.96 1.75 -35.46
N ILE A 266 3.74 2.13 -34.20
CA ILE A 266 2.41 2.55 -33.79
C ILE A 266 2.04 3.78 -34.63
N LYS A 267 1.11 3.62 -35.58
CA LYS A 267 0.75 4.70 -36.52
C LYS A 267 0.06 5.85 -35.80
N MET A 268 -0.61 5.52 -34.70
CA MET A 268 -1.33 6.45 -33.84
C MET A 268 -0.51 6.88 -32.63
N ASN A 269 -0.47 8.17 -32.33
CA ASN A 269 0.18 8.65 -31.11
C ASN A 269 -0.53 8.07 -29.86
N LYS A 270 0.24 7.74 -28.81
CA LYS A 270 -0.27 7.34 -27.48
C LYS A 270 -1.48 8.19 -27.05
N LYS A 271 -1.40 9.51 -27.20
CA LYS A 271 -2.50 10.42 -26.81
C LYS A 271 -3.81 10.14 -27.57
N GLU A 272 -3.71 9.85 -28.85
CA GLU A 272 -4.88 9.62 -29.71
C GLU A 272 -5.55 8.27 -29.41
N ILE A 273 -4.74 7.24 -29.14
CA ILE A 273 -5.18 5.92 -28.71
C ILE A 273 -6.06 6.02 -27.46
N TYR A 274 -5.55 6.67 -26.42
CA TYR A 274 -6.30 6.81 -25.18
C TYR A 274 -7.55 7.68 -25.36
N LYS A 275 -7.55 8.70 -26.23
CA LYS A 275 -8.76 9.49 -26.56
C LYS A 275 -9.84 8.61 -27.19
N LYS A 276 -9.49 7.81 -28.21
CA LYS A 276 -10.44 6.90 -28.86
C LYS A 276 -10.99 5.85 -27.87
N CYS A 277 -10.12 5.27 -27.04
CA CYS A 277 -10.55 4.33 -26.00
C CYS A 277 -11.47 4.98 -24.97
N PHE A 278 -11.21 6.23 -24.59
CA PHE A 278 -12.06 6.96 -23.65
C PHE A 278 -13.43 7.25 -24.24
N ALA A 279 -13.52 7.63 -25.52
CA ALA A 279 -14.79 7.80 -26.22
C ALA A 279 -15.62 6.51 -26.25
N LYS A 280 -15.00 5.37 -26.58
CA LYS A 280 -15.67 4.06 -26.54
C LYS A 280 -16.08 3.61 -25.14
N PHE A 281 -15.23 3.89 -24.15
CA PHE A 281 -15.58 3.66 -22.75
C PHE A 281 -16.79 4.51 -22.33
N HIS A 282 -16.84 5.77 -22.74
CA HIS A 282 -17.96 6.68 -22.48
C HIS A 282 -19.27 6.19 -23.11
N GLU A 283 -19.25 5.73 -24.37
CA GLU A 283 -20.43 5.15 -25.04
C GLU A 283 -21.03 3.96 -24.26
N ASN A 284 -20.16 3.11 -23.70
CA ASN A 284 -20.55 1.83 -23.09
C ASN A 284 -20.63 1.85 -21.56
N VAL A 285 -20.47 3.02 -20.93
CA VAL A 285 -20.29 3.13 -19.47
C VAL A 285 -21.45 2.51 -18.68
N ASP A 286 -22.67 2.51 -19.21
CA ASP A 286 -23.87 1.98 -18.54
C ASP A 286 -23.89 0.44 -18.45
N HIS A 287 -23.04 -0.23 -19.23
CA HIS A 287 -22.96 -1.70 -19.30
C HIS A 287 -21.74 -2.27 -18.56
N ILE A 288 -21.01 -1.43 -17.82
CA ILE A 288 -19.78 -1.80 -17.12
C ILE A 288 -20.01 -1.68 -15.61
N ASP A 289 -19.56 -2.67 -14.84
CA ASP A 289 -19.69 -2.61 -13.38
C ASP A 289 -18.95 -1.41 -12.77
N ASN A 290 -19.53 -0.81 -11.73
CA ASN A 290 -19.01 0.37 -11.03
C ASN A 290 -17.53 0.26 -10.62
N GLU A 291 -17.12 -0.88 -10.06
CA GLU A 291 -15.72 -1.09 -9.67
C GLU A 291 -14.75 -1.05 -10.87
N LYS A 292 -15.19 -1.58 -12.02
CA LYS A 292 -14.39 -1.52 -13.26
C LYS A 292 -14.32 -0.09 -13.78
N ILE A 293 -15.43 0.63 -13.82
CA ILE A 293 -15.47 2.06 -14.19
C ILE A 293 -14.47 2.85 -13.33
N LEU A 294 -14.50 2.66 -12.01
CA LEU A 294 -13.62 3.34 -11.06
C LEU A 294 -12.14 3.06 -11.35
N ASN A 295 -11.79 1.78 -11.56
CA ASN A 295 -10.42 1.39 -11.86
C ASN A 295 -9.93 1.96 -13.20
N ILE A 296 -10.80 2.02 -14.21
CA ILE A 296 -10.48 2.61 -15.52
C ILE A 296 -10.22 4.10 -15.40
N LEU A 297 -11.12 4.83 -14.71
CA LEU A 297 -10.96 6.26 -14.51
C LEU A 297 -9.71 6.59 -13.69
N ARG A 298 -9.39 5.79 -12.66
CA ARG A 298 -8.13 5.88 -11.93
C ARG A 298 -6.92 5.77 -12.85
N LEU A 299 -6.89 4.78 -13.76
CA LEU A 299 -5.80 4.64 -14.73
C LEU A 299 -5.64 5.91 -15.59
N TYR A 300 -6.74 6.50 -16.04
CA TYR A 300 -6.68 7.73 -16.83
C TYR A 300 -6.17 8.92 -16.02
N VAL A 301 -6.67 9.08 -14.80
CA VAL A 301 -6.25 10.14 -13.88
C VAL A 301 -4.77 9.99 -13.55
N ASP A 302 -4.32 8.82 -13.09
CA ASP A 302 -2.93 8.56 -12.65
C ASP A 302 -1.92 8.80 -13.77
N ASN A 303 -2.26 8.39 -15.00
CA ASN A 303 -1.36 8.55 -16.12
C ASN A 303 -1.19 10.00 -16.58
N SER A 304 -2.01 10.97 -16.14
CA SER A 304 -1.85 12.44 -16.34
C SER A 304 -1.54 12.94 -17.77
N ILE A 305 -1.56 12.06 -18.77
CA ILE A 305 -1.11 12.30 -20.15
C ILE A 305 -2.20 12.97 -20.99
N LEU A 306 -3.44 13.04 -20.49
CA LEU A 306 -4.58 13.50 -21.26
C LEU A 306 -5.45 14.45 -20.46
N ASP A 307 -5.82 15.53 -21.15
CA ASP A 307 -6.93 16.36 -20.76
C ASP A 307 -8.27 15.65 -21.00
N ILE A 308 -8.52 14.57 -20.26
CA ILE A 308 -9.80 13.87 -20.32
C ILE A 308 -10.84 14.65 -19.54
N ASP A 309 -12.01 14.82 -20.13
CA ASP A 309 -13.19 15.38 -19.47
C ASP A 309 -13.99 14.24 -18.82
N ILE A 310 -13.96 14.18 -17.48
CA ILE A 310 -14.73 13.22 -16.71
C ILE A 310 -16.11 13.84 -16.53
N ASN A 311 -17.06 13.42 -17.36
CA ASN A 311 -18.37 14.03 -17.39
C ASN A 311 -19.32 13.49 -16.31
N ASN A 312 -20.45 14.19 -16.17
CA ASN A 312 -21.48 13.87 -15.17
C ASN A 312 -22.04 12.45 -15.30
N LYS A 313 -22.14 11.90 -16.53
CA LYS A 313 -22.65 10.54 -16.75
C LYS A 313 -21.80 9.51 -16.03
N MET A 314 -20.48 9.60 -16.17
CA MET A 314 -19.54 8.69 -15.50
C MET A 314 -19.58 8.82 -13.98
N LEU A 315 -19.64 10.05 -13.46
CA LEU A 315 -19.71 10.31 -12.02
C LEU A 315 -21.03 9.83 -11.41
N CYS A 316 -22.15 10.00 -12.13
CA CYS A 316 -23.44 9.47 -11.72
C CYS A 316 -23.42 7.94 -11.65
N ASN A 317 -22.85 7.25 -12.65
CA ASN A 317 -22.75 5.79 -12.62
C ASN A 317 -21.93 5.28 -11.43
N LEU A 318 -20.79 5.90 -11.14
CA LEU A 318 -19.99 5.55 -9.95
C LEU A 318 -20.75 5.70 -8.63
N ASN A 319 -21.70 6.63 -8.58
CA ASN A 319 -22.50 6.93 -7.39
C ASN A 319 -23.86 6.20 -7.37
N ASN A 320 -24.16 5.35 -8.36
CA ASN A 320 -25.40 4.58 -8.38
C ASN A 320 -25.35 3.49 -7.30
N ASN A 321 -26.43 3.35 -6.53
CA ASN A 321 -26.63 2.33 -5.51
C ASN A 321 -25.52 2.23 -4.44
N LEU A 322 -24.87 3.35 -4.08
CA LEU A 322 -23.77 3.37 -3.10
C LEU A 322 -24.09 2.65 -1.79
N ILE A 323 -25.33 2.71 -1.30
CA ILE A 323 -25.77 2.07 -0.05
C ILE A 323 -25.59 0.54 -0.07
N ASN A 324 -25.67 -0.08 -1.25
CA ASN A 324 -25.56 -1.53 -1.43
C ASN A 324 -24.11 -1.99 -1.64
N GLU A 325 -23.17 -1.06 -1.82
CA GLU A 325 -21.77 -1.37 -2.08
C GLU A 325 -21.01 -1.76 -0.80
N ASN A 326 -19.85 -2.39 -0.97
CA ASN A 326 -18.98 -2.74 0.15
C ASN A 326 -18.08 -1.55 0.57
N ILE A 327 -17.54 -1.61 1.79
CA ILE A 327 -16.70 -0.52 2.34
C ILE A 327 -15.42 -0.32 1.53
N GLU A 328 -14.90 -1.38 0.91
CA GLU A 328 -13.69 -1.34 0.07
C GLU A 328 -13.91 -0.49 -1.18
N TYR A 329 -15.01 -0.71 -1.91
CA TYR A 329 -15.39 0.09 -3.07
C TYR A 329 -15.58 1.55 -2.68
N ILE A 330 -16.27 1.81 -1.58
CA ILE A 330 -16.51 3.18 -1.09
C ILE A 330 -15.22 3.88 -0.71
N SER A 331 -14.31 3.18 -0.02
CA SER A 331 -12.97 3.69 0.29
C SER A 331 -12.18 4.03 -0.97
N LYS A 332 -12.23 3.15 -1.98
CA LYS A 332 -11.62 3.41 -3.28
C LYS A 332 -12.26 4.63 -3.97
N LEU A 333 -13.59 4.73 -3.97
CA LEU A 333 -14.31 5.80 -4.64
C LEU A 333 -14.06 7.16 -3.98
N LEU A 334 -14.08 7.20 -2.64
CA LEU A 334 -13.74 8.38 -1.86
C LEU A 334 -12.32 8.86 -2.18
N ASN A 335 -11.34 7.96 -2.17
CA ASN A 335 -9.96 8.30 -2.50
C ASN A 335 -9.82 8.81 -3.94
N PHE A 336 -10.57 8.24 -4.89
CA PHE A 336 -10.60 8.70 -6.27
C PHE A 336 -11.09 10.15 -6.39
N TYR A 337 -12.23 10.49 -5.77
CA TYR A 337 -12.74 11.86 -5.74
C TYR A 337 -11.77 12.83 -5.06
N CYS A 338 -11.18 12.45 -3.93
CA CYS A 338 -10.14 13.25 -3.28
C CYS A 338 -8.93 13.47 -4.20
N THR A 339 -8.56 12.48 -5.00
CA THR A 339 -7.46 12.58 -5.98
C THR A 339 -7.82 13.53 -7.12
N LEU A 340 -9.05 13.47 -7.64
CA LEU A 340 -9.55 14.42 -8.65
C LEU A 340 -9.42 15.87 -8.18
N ILE A 341 -9.91 16.16 -6.97
CA ILE A 341 -9.86 17.51 -6.37
C ILE A 341 -8.41 17.96 -6.16
N LYS A 342 -7.51 17.08 -5.69
CA LYS A 342 -6.09 17.41 -5.50
C LYS A 342 -5.37 17.77 -6.79
N LYS A 343 -5.80 17.23 -7.94
CA LYS A 343 -5.22 17.58 -9.24
C LYS A 343 -5.67 18.94 -9.77
N GLY A 344 -6.60 19.63 -9.10
CA GLY A 344 -7.06 20.98 -9.43
C GLY A 344 -7.93 21.05 -10.69
N LYS A 345 -7.57 20.34 -11.76
CA LYS A 345 -8.31 20.34 -13.02
C LYS A 345 -9.76 19.87 -12.89
N TYR A 346 -10.00 18.90 -12.01
CA TYR A 346 -11.31 18.29 -11.78
C TYR A 346 -12.01 18.85 -10.54
N ASP A 347 -11.51 19.98 -10.03
CA ASP A 347 -12.06 20.65 -8.87
C ASP A 347 -13.27 21.50 -9.27
N ASN A 348 -14.43 20.87 -9.34
CA ASN A 348 -15.70 21.53 -9.67
C ASN A 348 -16.81 21.13 -8.70
N ASP A 349 -17.89 21.91 -8.69
CA ASP A 349 -19.02 21.74 -7.76
C ASP A 349 -19.64 20.35 -7.86
N MET A 350 -19.70 19.76 -9.06
CA MET A 350 -20.23 18.42 -9.27
C MET A 350 -19.36 17.34 -8.62
N THR A 351 -18.04 17.42 -8.75
CA THR A 351 -17.09 16.49 -8.12
C THR A 351 -17.15 16.59 -6.60
N ILE A 352 -17.25 17.81 -6.07
CA ILE A 352 -17.42 18.07 -4.63
C ILE A 352 -18.76 17.51 -4.14
N TYR A 353 -19.85 17.76 -4.88
CA TYR A 353 -21.18 17.23 -4.56
C TYR A 353 -21.21 15.70 -4.54
N LYS A 354 -20.61 15.05 -5.54
CA LYS A 354 -20.52 13.59 -5.61
C LYS A 354 -19.64 13.01 -4.51
N LEU A 355 -18.57 13.69 -4.10
CA LEU A 355 -17.80 13.33 -2.92
C LEU A 355 -18.64 13.42 -1.63
N LYS A 356 -19.46 14.47 -1.48
CA LYS A 356 -20.39 14.60 -0.34
C LYS A 356 -21.46 13.50 -0.31
N GLU A 357 -21.99 13.09 -1.46
CA GLU A 357 -22.87 11.92 -1.55
C GLU A 357 -22.18 10.64 -1.07
N VAL A 358 -20.92 10.41 -1.49
CA VAL A 358 -20.13 9.25 -1.04
C VAL A 358 -19.90 9.31 0.47
N ILE A 359 -19.56 10.48 1.03
CA ILE A 359 -19.42 10.66 2.49
C ILE A 359 -20.73 10.31 3.22
N LYS A 360 -21.86 10.79 2.73
CA LYS A 360 -23.19 10.51 3.29
C LYS A 360 -23.54 9.02 3.21
N ALA A 361 -23.30 8.38 2.07
CA ALA A 361 -23.53 6.95 1.90
C ALA A 361 -22.61 6.12 2.80
N THR A 362 -21.34 6.51 2.92
CA THR A 362 -20.39 5.88 3.85
C THR A 362 -20.93 5.97 5.27
N HIS A 363 -21.34 7.15 5.73
CA HIS A 363 -21.95 7.33 7.06
C HIS A 363 -23.16 6.40 7.28
N HIS A 364 -24.07 6.32 6.31
CA HIS A 364 -25.24 5.43 6.39
C HIS A 364 -24.84 3.96 6.54
N ILE A 365 -23.93 3.49 5.70
CA ILE A 365 -23.42 2.11 5.74
C ILE A 365 -22.72 1.84 7.06
N LEU A 366 -21.95 2.80 7.56
CA LEU A 366 -21.25 2.69 8.83
C LEU A 366 -22.23 2.59 9.99
N CYS A 367 -23.31 3.37 10.00
CA CYS A 367 -24.36 3.36 11.02
C CYS A 367 -25.24 2.10 10.97
N ASP A 368 -25.69 1.66 9.79
CA ASP A 368 -26.62 0.53 9.65
C ASP A 368 -25.98 -0.81 9.99
N LYS A 369 -24.71 -1.00 9.61
CA LYS A 369 -23.98 -2.26 9.83
C LYS A 369 -23.37 -2.37 11.23
N THR A 370 -23.52 -1.37 12.10
CA THR A 370 -23.15 -1.45 13.52
C THR A 370 -23.86 -2.57 14.29
N LYS A 371 -24.93 -3.16 13.75
CA LYS A 371 -25.59 -4.33 14.35
C LYS A 371 -24.80 -5.64 14.23
N ASN A 372 -23.80 -5.75 13.33
CA ASN A 372 -22.94 -6.92 13.15
C ASN A 372 -21.44 -6.54 13.22
N LEU A 373 -20.91 -6.47 14.44
CA LEU A 373 -19.65 -5.78 14.79
C LEU A 373 -18.33 -6.45 14.37
N GLU A 374 -18.30 -7.71 13.91
CA GLU A 374 -17.03 -8.47 13.91
C GLU A 374 -16.15 -8.34 12.65
N THR A 375 -16.63 -7.80 11.53
CA THR A 375 -15.89 -7.88 10.24
C THR A 375 -16.03 -6.66 9.34
N PHE A 376 -16.31 -5.50 9.91
CA PHE A 376 -16.92 -4.43 9.10
C PHE A 376 -15.95 -3.48 8.37
N CYS A 377 -14.75 -3.21 8.90
CA CYS A 377 -13.74 -2.38 8.24
C CYS A 377 -12.33 -2.84 8.63
N SER A 378 -11.46 -3.11 7.66
CA SER A 378 -10.06 -3.44 7.96
C SER A 378 -9.32 -2.20 8.48
N ASP A 379 -8.22 -2.40 9.22
CA ASP A 379 -7.39 -1.27 9.68
C ASP A 379 -6.82 -0.45 8.51
N ILE A 380 -6.58 -1.11 7.36
CA ILE A 380 -6.17 -0.48 6.11
C ILE A 380 -7.29 0.37 5.51
N ASP A 381 -8.52 -0.15 5.43
CA ASP A 381 -9.64 0.58 4.83
C ASP A 381 -9.99 1.82 5.66
N TYR A 382 -10.02 1.68 6.99
CA TYR A 382 -10.28 2.80 7.90
C TYR A 382 -9.21 3.89 7.79
N SER A 383 -7.93 3.49 7.83
CA SER A 383 -6.83 4.44 7.70
C SER A 383 -6.81 5.12 6.33
N THR A 384 -7.18 4.41 5.26
CA THR A 384 -7.28 4.94 3.90
C THR A 384 -8.41 5.95 3.77
N LEU A 385 -9.60 5.65 4.32
CA LEU A 385 -10.75 6.57 4.35
C LEU A 385 -10.38 7.90 5.01
N LEU A 386 -9.82 7.84 6.21
CA LEU A 386 -9.40 9.01 6.97
C LEU A 386 -8.29 9.80 6.26
N ASN A 387 -7.25 9.11 5.77
CA ASN A 387 -6.10 9.76 5.15
C ASN A 387 -6.45 10.42 3.82
N SER A 388 -7.40 9.86 3.06
CA SER A 388 -7.87 10.45 1.80
C SER A 388 -8.47 11.84 2.03
N LEU A 389 -9.22 12.00 3.12
CA LEU A 389 -9.84 13.25 3.56
C LEU A 389 -8.90 14.18 4.32
N ASN A 390 -7.77 13.68 4.83
CA ASN A 390 -6.77 14.44 5.58
C ASN A 390 -5.95 15.39 4.68
N ASN A 391 -6.64 16.33 4.04
CA ASN A 391 -6.04 17.39 3.25
C ASN A 391 -6.83 18.68 3.46
N LYS A 392 -6.14 19.75 3.86
CA LYS A 392 -6.76 21.04 4.19
C LYS A 392 -7.61 21.62 3.05
N PHE A 393 -7.15 21.48 1.80
CA PHE A 393 -7.87 21.98 0.63
C PHE A 393 -9.18 21.23 0.38
N ILE A 394 -9.17 19.91 0.55
CA ILE A 394 -10.37 19.08 0.45
C ILE A 394 -11.33 19.42 1.61
N LEU A 395 -10.83 19.41 2.85
CA LEU A 395 -11.64 19.63 4.05
C LEU A 395 -12.41 20.94 4.00
N ASN A 396 -11.78 22.03 3.55
CA ASN A 396 -12.42 23.33 3.41
C ASN A 396 -13.66 23.33 2.48
N LYS A 397 -13.81 22.34 1.60
CA LYS A 397 -14.92 22.24 0.63
C LYS A 397 -16.02 21.28 1.07
N ILE A 398 -15.64 20.25 1.82
CA ILE A 398 -16.57 19.17 2.19
C ILE A 398 -17.17 19.32 3.57
N ILE A 399 -16.58 20.14 4.45
CA ILE A 399 -17.08 20.33 5.81
C ILE A 399 -18.50 20.92 5.77
N ASP A 400 -19.46 20.11 6.17
CA ASP A 400 -20.86 20.46 6.40
C ASP A 400 -21.46 19.58 7.52
N LYS A 401 -22.76 19.74 7.81
CA LYS A 401 -23.43 18.95 8.86
C LYS A 401 -23.32 17.43 8.66
N ASN A 402 -23.39 16.95 7.41
CA ASN A 402 -23.28 15.50 7.13
C ASN A 402 -21.84 15.01 7.34
N PHE A 403 -20.85 15.82 6.96
CA PHE A 403 -19.45 15.50 7.20
C PHE A 403 -19.13 15.38 8.70
N ILE A 404 -19.71 16.24 9.54
CA ILE A 404 -19.53 16.16 11.01
C ILE A 404 -20.07 14.84 11.55
N LEU A 405 -21.31 14.48 11.17
CA LEU A 405 -21.91 13.20 11.58
C LEU A 405 -21.06 12.00 11.12
N PHE A 406 -20.57 12.05 9.90
CA PHE A 406 -19.64 11.06 9.37
C PHE A 406 -18.35 10.99 10.20
N TYR A 407 -17.74 12.13 10.53
CA TYR A 407 -16.53 12.20 11.35
C TYR A 407 -16.74 11.64 12.76
N GLU A 408 -17.84 11.96 13.41
CA GLU A 408 -18.19 11.41 14.73
C GLU A 408 -18.46 9.91 14.67
N CYS A 409 -19.06 9.42 13.59
CA CYS A 409 -19.23 7.98 13.37
C CYS A 409 -17.86 7.28 13.20
N LEU A 410 -16.94 7.86 12.42
CA LEU A 410 -15.57 7.34 12.31
C LEU A 410 -14.82 7.32 13.63
N LEU A 411 -15.01 8.34 14.49
CA LEU A 411 -14.45 8.36 15.84
C LEU A 411 -14.96 7.17 16.67
N LYS A 412 -16.28 6.94 16.69
CA LYS A 412 -16.89 5.81 17.42
C LYS A 412 -16.42 4.44 16.91
N ILE A 413 -16.27 4.29 15.60
CA ILE A 413 -15.86 3.01 15.00
C ILE A 413 -14.43 2.63 15.38
N LEU A 414 -13.55 3.59 15.65
CA LEU A 414 -12.16 3.32 16.06
C LEU A 414 -12.08 2.33 17.22
N LEU A 415 -13.02 2.39 18.17
CA LEU A 415 -13.10 1.49 19.33
C LEU A 415 -13.19 0.01 18.94
N ASN A 416 -13.76 -0.29 17.78
CA ASN A 416 -14.02 -1.64 17.31
C ASN A 416 -12.96 -2.14 16.30
N ILE A 417 -12.00 -1.30 15.92
CA ILE A 417 -10.97 -1.67 14.94
C ILE A 417 -9.80 -2.36 15.64
N LYS A 418 -9.51 -3.59 15.21
CA LYS A 418 -8.31 -4.31 15.62
C LYS A 418 -7.14 -3.96 14.71
N PHE A 419 -6.35 -2.95 15.09
CA PHE A 419 -5.14 -2.56 14.36
C PHE A 419 -4.06 -3.65 14.44
N VAL A 420 -3.68 -4.19 13.28
CA VAL A 420 -2.55 -5.13 13.15
C VAL A 420 -1.30 -4.38 12.68
N ASN A 421 -1.48 -3.37 11.83
CA ASN A 421 -0.40 -2.54 11.33
C ASN A 421 -0.26 -1.24 12.14
N PHE A 422 0.91 -1.04 12.75
CA PHE A 422 1.24 0.20 13.48
C PHE A 422 1.06 1.44 12.62
N GLN A 423 1.51 1.35 11.37
CA GLN A 423 1.47 2.47 10.44
C GLN A 423 0.03 2.89 10.17
N SER A 424 -0.90 1.93 10.02
CA SER A 424 -2.32 2.22 9.84
C SER A 424 -2.91 2.95 11.05
N LEU A 425 -2.53 2.56 12.27
CA LEU A 425 -2.92 3.28 13.49
C LEU A 425 -2.38 4.71 13.46
N CYS A 426 -1.08 4.90 13.23
CA CYS A 426 -0.45 6.22 13.18
C CYS A 426 -1.12 7.16 12.17
N ILE A 427 -1.37 6.66 10.95
CA ILE A 427 -2.02 7.41 9.87
C ILE A 427 -3.44 7.82 10.29
N SER A 428 -4.19 6.90 10.91
CA SER A 428 -5.54 7.17 11.40
C SER A 428 -5.55 8.28 12.44
N LEU A 429 -4.67 8.21 13.44
CA LEU A 429 -4.60 9.19 14.53
C LEU A 429 -4.22 10.60 14.04
N ILE A 430 -3.25 10.69 13.13
CA ILE A 430 -2.90 11.99 12.51
C ILE A 430 -4.09 12.55 11.75
N SER A 431 -4.79 11.70 11.00
CA SER A 431 -5.91 12.12 10.18
C SER A 431 -7.07 12.59 11.04
N LEU A 432 -7.42 11.87 12.10
CA LEU A 432 -8.41 12.31 13.09
C LEU A 432 -8.05 13.66 13.69
N LYS A 433 -6.82 13.79 14.20
CA LYS A 433 -6.33 15.06 14.78
C LYS A 433 -6.45 16.21 13.78
N ASN A 434 -5.95 16.03 12.57
CA ASN A 434 -5.91 17.10 11.57
C ASN A 434 -7.31 17.50 11.09
N ILE A 435 -8.21 16.52 10.90
CA ILE A 435 -9.60 16.77 10.54
C ILE A 435 -10.27 17.57 11.66
N TYR A 436 -10.12 17.14 12.92
CA TYR A 436 -10.65 17.85 14.08
C TYR A 436 -10.22 19.32 14.14
N TYR A 437 -8.92 19.61 14.03
CA TYR A 437 -8.44 21.00 14.06
C TYR A 437 -8.89 21.84 12.87
N ASN A 438 -9.06 21.23 11.69
CA ASN A 438 -9.64 21.94 10.55
C ASN A 438 -11.13 22.25 10.76
N ILE A 439 -11.88 21.35 11.41
CA ILE A 439 -13.27 21.65 11.79
C ILE A 439 -13.30 22.77 12.82
N LEU A 440 -12.48 22.72 13.88
CA LEU A 440 -12.41 23.78 14.89
C LEU A 440 -12.07 25.16 14.31
N ARG A 441 -11.17 25.20 13.31
CA ARG A 441 -10.81 26.45 12.62
C ARG A 441 -11.99 27.02 11.80
N ASN A 442 -12.86 26.15 11.31
CA ASN A 442 -14.08 26.54 10.59
C ASN A 442 -15.18 26.78 11.63
N ASN A 443 -15.19 27.98 12.23
CA ASN A 443 -16.07 28.43 13.32
C ASN A 443 -17.60 28.23 13.12
N VAL A 444 -18.04 27.76 11.94
CA VAL A 444 -19.44 27.50 11.58
C VAL A 444 -19.96 26.18 12.16
N TYR A 445 -19.07 25.24 12.46
CA TYR A 445 -19.41 23.85 12.77
C TYR A 445 -18.76 23.38 14.07
N ILE A 446 -19.52 22.65 14.88
CA ILE A 446 -19.06 22.14 16.19
C ILE A 446 -19.00 20.61 16.14
N VAL A 447 -17.93 20.05 16.69
CA VAL A 447 -17.74 18.61 16.89
C VAL A 447 -17.77 18.32 18.38
N ASN A 448 -18.24 17.13 18.76
CA ASN A 448 -18.18 16.70 20.15
C ASN A 448 -16.72 16.56 20.66
N ASN A 449 -16.25 17.57 21.38
CA ASN A 449 -14.92 17.61 21.99
C ASN A 449 -14.69 16.48 23.00
N VAL A 450 -15.73 16.07 23.74
CA VAL A 450 -15.63 14.97 24.72
C VAL A 450 -15.35 13.67 24.00
N LEU A 451 -16.12 13.37 22.94
CA LEU A 451 -15.91 12.18 22.11
C LEU A 451 -14.50 12.16 21.51
N PHE A 452 -14.03 13.28 20.95
CA PHE A 452 -12.67 13.36 20.41
C PHE A 452 -11.62 13.06 21.47
N ASN A 453 -11.74 13.66 22.65
CA ASN A 453 -10.80 13.45 23.74
C ASN A 453 -10.79 11.99 24.21
N ASP A 454 -11.95 11.36 24.35
CA ASP A 454 -12.05 9.96 24.80
C ASP A 454 -11.47 8.99 23.76
N ILE A 455 -11.68 9.25 22.47
CA ILE A 455 -11.05 8.48 21.39
C ILE A 455 -9.53 8.67 21.38
N MET A 456 -9.02 9.88 21.62
CA MET A 456 -7.59 10.11 21.71
C MET A 456 -6.96 9.41 22.93
N LYS A 457 -7.66 9.34 24.08
CA LYS A 457 -7.24 8.54 25.23
C LYS A 457 -7.17 7.04 24.90
N PHE A 458 -8.23 6.51 24.29
CA PHE A 458 -8.25 5.10 23.88
C PHE A 458 -7.14 4.79 22.86
N SER A 459 -6.90 5.71 21.94
CA SER A 459 -5.83 5.60 20.94
C SER A 459 -4.44 5.55 21.56
N LEU A 460 -4.22 6.33 22.62
CA LEU A 460 -2.99 6.34 23.39
C LEU A 460 -2.76 4.99 24.09
N TYR A 461 -3.80 4.43 24.70
CA TYR A 461 -3.78 3.08 25.27
C TYR A 461 -3.42 2.03 24.21
N LEU A 462 -4.03 2.08 23.02
CA LEU A 462 -3.69 1.18 21.91
C LEU A 462 -2.22 1.33 21.46
N CYS A 463 -1.71 2.56 21.40
CA CYS A 463 -0.31 2.82 21.06
C CYS A 463 0.64 2.22 22.11
N ASN A 464 0.32 2.35 23.40
CA ASN A 464 1.09 1.74 24.48
C ASN A 464 1.09 0.21 24.42
N ILE A 465 -0.05 -0.43 24.16
CA ILE A 465 -0.10 -1.88 23.92
C ILE A 465 0.80 -2.26 22.75
N PHE A 466 0.71 -1.51 21.65
CA PHE A 466 1.44 -1.84 20.44
C PHE A 466 2.95 -1.70 20.65
N LEU A 467 3.41 -0.56 21.17
CA LEU A 467 4.83 -0.31 21.44
C LEU A 467 5.36 -1.20 22.57
N GLY A 468 4.58 -1.43 23.63
CA GLY A 468 4.93 -2.34 24.73
C GLY A 468 5.18 -3.76 24.24
N LYS A 469 4.35 -4.29 23.33
CA LYS A 469 4.61 -5.61 22.68
C LYS A 469 5.93 -5.68 21.90
N ARG A 470 6.50 -4.54 21.53
CA ARG A 470 7.76 -4.45 20.79
C ARG A 470 8.99 -4.43 21.69
N ILE A 471 8.80 -4.25 23.00
CA ILE A 471 9.85 -4.26 24.02
C ILE A 471 9.68 -5.54 24.84
N LYS A 472 10.69 -6.41 24.85
CA LYS A 472 10.75 -7.58 25.74
C LYS A 472 11.92 -7.43 26.69
N THR A 473 11.73 -7.80 27.95
CA THR A 473 12.75 -7.68 28.99
C THR A 473 13.21 -9.07 29.43
N GLU A 474 14.51 -9.28 29.58
CA GLU A 474 15.04 -10.51 30.22
C GLU A 474 15.18 -10.38 31.74
N ASN A 475 15.19 -9.14 32.24
CA ASN A 475 15.47 -8.81 33.64
C ASN A 475 14.34 -7.96 34.23
N GLU A 476 13.75 -8.42 35.33
CA GLU A 476 12.67 -7.71 36.02
C GLU A 476 13.13 -6.35 36.57
N ASN A 477 14.41 -6.22 36.93
CA ASN A 477 14.99 -4.96 37.43
C ASN A 477 15.00 -3.84 36.37
N ALA A 478 14.90 -4.19 35.08
CA ALA A 478 14.77 -3.26 33.96
C ALA A 478 13.41 -2.55 33.90
N VAL A 479 12.47 -2.98 34.75
CA VAL A 479 11.12 -2.44 34.85
C VAL A 479 10.93 -1.72 36.19
N LEU A 480 10.13 -0.66 36.17
CA LEU A 480 9.48 -0.06 37.32
C LEU A 480 7.97 -0.33 37.18
N ILE A 481 7.41 -1.14 38.08
CA ILE A 481 5.97 -1.44 38.12
C ILE A 481 5.32 -0.49 39.12
N ILE A 482 4.23 0.15 38.71
CA ILE A 482 3.39 0.94 39.60
C ILE A 482 1.99 0.37 39.66
N HIS A 483 1.56 0.06 40.87
CA HIS A 483 0.17 -0.28 41.16
C HIS A 483 -0.62 1.00 41.39
N ASN A 484 -1.70 1.19 40.61
CA ASN A 484 -2.62 2.29 40.85
C ASN A 484 -3.55 1.90 42.02
N ASN A 485 -3.28 2.43 43.21
CA ASN A 485 -4.02 2.12 44.44
C ASN A 485 -5.33 2.92 44.61
N ASP A 486 -5.96 3.35 43.51
CA ASP A 486 -7.29 3.97 43.58
C ASP A 486 -8.37 2.87 43.66
N GLN A 487 -8.63 2.40 44.88
CA GLN A 487 -9.92 1.81 45.24
C GLN A 487 -10.96 2.94 45.41
N THR A 488 -11.39 3.57 44.32
CA THR A 488 -12.66 4.31 44.35
C THR A 488 -13.79 3.30 44.13
N ASN A 489 -14.60 3.09 45.17
CA ASN A 489 -15.83 2.30 45.14
C ASN A 489 -16.80 2.85 44.08
N TYR A 490 -16.71 2.36 42.85
CA TYR A 490 -17.77 2.54 41.86
C TYR A 490 -18.77 1.39 42.00
N SER A 491 -19.75 1.59 42.87
CA SER A 491 -21.00 0.84 42.84
C SER A 491 -21.80 1.32 41.65
N ASN A 492 -21.60 0.73 40.46
CA ASN A 492 -22.62 0.74 39.42
C ASN A 492 -22.51 -0.54 38.57
N LYS A 493 -23.66 -1.22 38.42
CA LYS A 493 -23.81 -2.41 37.60
C LYS A 493 -23.78 -2.03 36.12
N GLU A 494 -22.60 -1.87 35.54
CA GLU A 494 -22.45 -1.87 34.07
C GLU A 494 -21.30 -2.78 33.63
N ASN A 495 -21.64 -3.65 32.67
CA ASN A 495 -20.82 -4.53 31.83
C ASN A 495 -19.58 -5.22 32.43
N ILE A 496 -19.68 -6.54 32.58
CA ILE A 496 -18.59 -7.45 32.96
C ILE A 496 -17.37 -7.34 32.01
N LYS A 497 -17.55 -6.94 30.74
CA LYS A 497 -16.44 -6.69 29.80
C LYS A 497 -15.63 -5.43 30.13
N ASP A 498 -16.28 -4.36 30.58
CA ASP A 498 -15.61 -3.14 31.03
C ASP A 498 -14.87 -3.38 32.35
N ILE A 499 -15.43 -4.22 33.22
CA ILE A 499 -14.78 -4.65 34.48
C ILE A 499 -13.52 -5.50 34.22
N ILE A 500 -13.48 -6.36 33.18
CA ILE A 500 -12.30 -7.18 32.86
C ILE A 500 -11.17 -6.33 32.25
N ILE A 501 -11.50 -5.34 31.42
CA ILE A 501 -10.53 -4.39 30.87
C ILE A 501 -10.00 -3.46 31.98
N GLN A 502 -10.88 -2.92 32.83
CA GLN A 502 -10.51 -2.05 33.94
C GLN A 502 -9.75 -2.78 35.06
N LYS A 503 -10.01 -4.08 35.32
CA LYS A 503 -9.24 -4.88 36.29
C LYS A 503 -7.81 -5.19 35.81
N ARG A 504 -7.55 -5.24 34.50
CA ARG A 504 -6.20 -5.45 33.94
C ARG A 504 -5.37 -4.16 33.82
N ILE A 505 -5.96 -2.98 34.02
CA ILE A 505 -5.33 -1.65 33.85
C ILE A 505 -4.69 -1.11 35.16
N LYS A 506 -4.56 -1.94 36.20
CA LYS A 506 -4.08 -1.47 37.52
C LYS A 506 -2.56 -1.43 37.70
N GLU A 507 -1.78 -1.90 36.72
CA GLU A 507 -0.31 -1.93 36.76
C GLU A 507 0.29 -1.23 35.53
N TYR A 508 1.03 -0.15 35.76
CA TYR A 508 1.82 0.51 34.73
C TYR A 508 3.28 0.06 34.80
N ILE A 509 3.81 -0.40 33.67
CA ILE A 509 5.18 -0.88 33.50
C ILE A 509 5.98 0.21 32.80
N PHE A 510 6.88 0.88 33.52
CA PHE A 510 7.82 1.84 32.95
C PHE A 510 9.22 1.24 32.83
N TYR A 511 9.86 1.39 31.67
CA TYR A 511 11.19 0.83 31.44
C TYR A 511 12.29 1.76 31.93
N LYS A 512 13.36 1.19 32.48
CA LYS A 512 14.58 1.90 32.88
C LYS A 512 15.62 1.78 31.78
N MET A 513 16.03 2.91 31.19
CA MET A 513 16.97 2.92 30.08
C MET A 513 18.36 2.38 30.45
N GLU A 514 18.76 2.50 31.72
CA GLU A 514 20.07 2.03 32.19
C GLU A 514 20.29 0.53 31.96
N ASN A 515 19.20 -0.23 31.87
CA ASN A 515 19.21 -1.67 31.62
C ASN A 515 18.92 -1.99 30.15
N TYR A 516 19.31 -1.11 29.22
CA TYR A 516 18.97 -1.25 27.80
C TYR A 516 19.45 -2.57 27.18
N LYS A 517 20.60 -3.10 27.63
CA LYS A 517 21.12 -4.39 27.16
C LYS A 517 20.19 -5.57 27.46
N ASP A 518 19.29 -5.41 28.44
CA ASP A 518 18.33 -6.43 28.87
C ASP A 518 17.04 -6.38 28.03
N PHE A 519 16.95 -5.45 27.06
CA PHE A 519 15.79 -5.30 26.18
C PHE A 519 16.01 -5.92 24.81
N HIS A 520 15.03 -6.72 24.39
CA HIS A 520 14.91 -7.22 23.02
C HIS A 520 13.83 -6.46 22.27
N PHE A 521 14.24 -5.75 21.21
CA PHE A 521 13.35 -4.96 20.37
C PHE A 521 12.99 -5.69 19.08
N LYS A 522 11.69 -5.83 18.80
CA LYS A 522 11.18 -6.43 17.54
C LYS A 522 10.66 -5.37 16.57
N LEU A 523 11.54 -4.48 16.11
CA LEU A 523 11.18 -3.33 15.27
C LEU A 523 11.90 -3.33 13.92
N LYS A 524 11.24 -2.80 12.90
CA LYS A 524 11.79 -2.54 11.56
C LYS A 524 12.18 -1.07 11.45
N ASP A 525 13.10 -0.74 10.55
CA ASP A 525 13.49 0.66 10.26
C ASP A 525 12.30 1.55 9.87
N SER A 526 11.28 0.99 9.19
CA SER A 526 10.05 1.70 8.84
C SER A 526 9.23 2.16 10.05
N ASP A 527 9.38 1.49 11.20
CA ASP A 527 8.62 1.82 12.41
C ASP A 527 9.10 3.17 13.00
N LEU A 528 10.33 3.60 12.69
CA LEU A 528 10.85 4.89 13.14
C LEU A 528 10.05 6.07 12.58
N LEU A 529 9.60 5.98 11.31
CA LEU A 529 8.73 6.98 10.70
C LEU A 529 7.38 7.02 11.42
N SER A 530 6.80 5.86 11.70
CA SER A 530 5.55 5.74 12.45
C SER A 530 5.66 6.32 13.86
N ILE A 531 6.79 6.10 14.54
CA ILE A 531 7.07 6.69 15.87
C ILE A 531 7.15 8.22 15.79
N LYS A 532 7.86 8.79 14.82
CA LYS A 532 7.89 10.25 14.57
C LYS A 532 6.49 10.82 14.39
N LEU A 533 5.67 10.12 13.60
CA LEU A 533 4.31 10.52 13.31
C LEU A 533 3.43 10.52 14.57
N LEU A 534 3.58 9.52 15.44
CA LEU A 534 2.85 9.45 16.71
C LEU A 534 3.32 10.46 17.74
N SER A 535 4.63 10.60 17.95
CA SER A 535 5.19 11.54 18.94
C SER A 535 4.66 12.95 18.69
N ASN A 536 4.78 13.43 17.45
CA ASN A 536 4.30 14.74 17.02
C ASN A 536 2.77 14.89 17.18
N THR A 537 2.02 13.79 17.04
CA THR A 537 0.56 13.81 17.20
C THR A 537 0.17 14.01 18.65
N PHE A 538 0.75 13.25 19.57
CA PHE A 538 0.42 13.35 20.99
C PHE A 538 1.02 14.58 21.66
N VAL A 539 2.26 15.01 21.32
CA VAL A 539 2.84 16.26 21.87
C VAL A 539 1.95 17.46 21.56
N LYS A 540 1.37 17.55 20.36
CA LYS A 540 0.52 18.69 19.95
C LYS A 540 -0.87 18.71 20.59
N ILE A 541 -1.40 17.57 21.02
CA ILE A 541 -2.70 17.46 21.71
C ILE A 541 -2.50 17.60 23.24
N ASN A 542 -1.27 17.50 23.73
CA ASN A 542 -0.91 17.40 25.14
C ASN A 542 -1.39 18.58 26.02
N GLU A 543 -1.75 19.73 25.46
CA GLU A 543 -2.29 20.85 26.25
C GLU A 543 -3.56 20.48 27.05
N VAL A 544 -4.23 19.36 26.69
CA VAL A 544 -5.51 18.93 27.29
C VAL A 544 -5.39 17.68 28.19
N TYR A 545 -4.31 16.88 28.11
CA TYR A 545 -4.28 15.58 28.80
C TYR A 545 -2.90 15.11 29.32
N ASN A 546 -2.68 15.29 30.62
CA ASN A 546 -1.50 14.81 31.35
C ASN A 546 -1.79 13.49 32.08
N SER A 547 -1.74 12.34 31.41
CA SER A 547 -2.01 11.04 32.04
C SER A 547 -0.80 10.11 32.08
N TYR A 548 -0.85 9.07 32.93
CA TYR A 548 0.16 8.00 32.95
C TYR A 548 0.39 7.38 31.57
N ASP A 549 -0.66 7.13 30.79
CA ASP A 549 -0.54 6.60 29.43
C ASP A 549 0.26 7.52 28.50
N PHE A 550 0.16 8.83 28.66
CA PHE A 550 0.91 9.78 27.84
C PHE A 550 2.40 9.63 28.13
N TYR A 551 2.74 9.60 29.40
CA TYR A 551 4.12 9.46 29.84
C TYR A 551 4.70 8.08 29.56
N LEU A 552 3.89 7.02 29.64
CA LEU A 552 4.26 5.67 29.25
C LEU A 552 4.61 5.60 27.76
N LEU A 553 3.83 6.27 26.91
CA LEU A 553 4.12 6.34 25.47
C LEU A 553 5.52 6.92 25.23
N PHE A 554 5.84 8.06 25.85
CA PHE A 554 7.14 8.70 25.68
C PHE A 554 8.29 7.95 26.37
N ASN A 555 8.02 7.20 27.44
CA ASN A 555 8.99 6.25 28.02
C ASN A 555 9.32 5.13 27.01
N ASN A 556 8.30 4.52 26.40
CA ASN A 556 8.46 3.48 25.37
C ASN A 556 9.21 4.01 24.14
N ILE A 557 8.80 5.18 23.63
CA ILE A 557 9.46 5.85 22.50
C ILE A 557 10.92 6.15 22.82
N SER A 558 11.23 6.63 24.03
CA SER A 558 12.62 6.88 24.44
C SER A 558 13.45 5.60 24.37
N CYS A 559 12.99 4.51 25.00
CA CYS A 559 13.67 3.21 25.03
C CYS A 559 13.92 2.66 23.63
N ILE A 560 12.91 2.72 22.76
CA ILE A 560 13.00 2.30 21.37
C ILE A 560 13.99 3.18 20.59
N LEU A 561 13.93 4.50 20.75
CA LEU A 561 14.81 5.42 20.05
C LEU A 561 16.28 5.17 20.43
N TYR A 562 16.55 4.84 21.70
CA TYR A 562 17.90 4.48 22.14
C TYR A 562 18.39 3.21 21.45
N ASN A 563 17.52 2.22 21.25
CA ASN A 563 17.85 1.03 20.46
C ASN A 563 18.34 1.38 19.06
N PHE A 564 17.61 2.26 18.39
CA PHE A 564 17.96 2.71 17.05
C PHE A 564 19.28 3.50 17.03
N LEU A 565 19.51 4.36 18.03
CA LEU A 565 20.76 5.13 18.12
C LEU A 565 21.99 4.27 18.46
N VAL A 566 21.83 3.23 19.28
CA VAL A 566 22.92 2.25 19.53
C VAL A 566 23.27 1.49 18.25
N ASN A 567 22.26 1.11 17.47
CA ASN A 567 22.41 0.35 16.23
C ASN A 567 22.43 1.23 14.96
N ARG A 568 22.74 2.53 15.09
CA ARG A 568 22.67 3.50 13.98
C ARG A 568 23.53 3.16 12.76
N ASN A 569 24.54 2.31 12.93
CA ASN A 569 25.41 1.87 11.85
C ASN A 569 24.70 0.87 10.91
N SER A 570 23.78 0.06 11.43
CA SER A 570 22.94 -0.84 10.63
C SER A 570 21.69 -0.14 10.11
N VAL A 571 21.13 0.81 10.89
CA VAL A 571 19.93 1.56 10.54
C VAL A 571 20.31 2.83 9.77
N LYS A 572 20.63 2.67 8.48
CA LYS A 572 21.03 3.80 7.62
C LYS A 572 19.84 4.56 7.01
N LYS A 573 18.70 3.89 6.83
CA LYS A 573 17.52 4.49 6.23
C LYS A 573 16.79 5.31 7.30
N TYR A 574 16.53 6.59 7.02
CA TYR A 574 15.82 7.54 7.90
C TYR A 574 16.60 8.10 9.12
N LYS A 575 17.94 8.19 9.07
CA LYS A 575 18.75 8.82 10.15
C LYS A 575 18.22 10.20 10.58
N ASP A 576 17.84 10.99 9.59
CA ASP A 576 17.16 12.27 9.69
C ASP A 576 15.91 12.31 10.58
N THR A 577 15.30 11.16 10.85
CA THR A 577 14.08 11.06 11.65
C THR A 577 14.36 11.22 13.14
N TYR A 578 15.57 10.90 13.61
CA TYR A 578 15.94 10.97 15.03
C TYR A 578 15.73 12.36 15.60
N ILE A 579 16.15 13.41 14.86
CA ILE A 579 16.10 14.78 15.38
C ILE A 579 14.67 15.28 15.60
N TYR A 580 13.70 14.81 14.80
CA TYR A 580 12.30 15.14 15.00
C TYR A 580 11.73 14.48 16.25
N ILE A 581 12.01 13.19 16.46
CA ILE A 581 11.55 12.47 17.66
C ILE A 581 12.20 13.07 18.92
N LEU A 582 13.49 13.41 18.84
CA LEU A 582 14.22 14.07 19.92
C LEU A 582 13.66 15.46 20.24
N ASN A 583 13.30 16.23 19.23
CA ASN A 583 12.63 17.51 19.40
C ASN A 583 11.30 17.34 20.14
N ASP A 584 10.47 16.35 19.77
CA ASP A 584 9.23 16.04 20.48
C ASP A 584 9.47 15.62 21.94
N LEU A 585 10.45 14.75 22.19
CA LEU A 585 10.86 14.36 23.55
C LEU A 585 11.35 15.56 24.37
N SER A 586 12.00 16.54 23.73
CA SER A 586 12.47 17.76 24.41
C SER A 586 11.31 18.61 24.94
N PHE A 587 10.19 18.66 24.23
CA PHE A 587 8.99 19.34 24.71
C PHE A 587 8.38 18.62 25.91
N VAL A 588 8.31 17.29 25.87
CA VAL A 588 7.83 16.48 27.01
C VAL A 588 8.71 16.68 28.23
N TYR A 589 10.04 16.67 28.06
CA TYR A 589 10.98 16.96 29.14
C TYR A 589 10.76 18.35 29.75
N LYS A 590 10.73 19.39 28.91
CA LYS A 590 10.49 20.78 29.35
C LYS A 590 9.16 20.90 30.10
N TYR A 591 8.14 20.19 29.64
CA TYR A 591 6.83 20.16 30.26
C TYR A 591 6.86 19.56 31.67
N ILE A 592 7.47 18.38 31.84
CA ILE A 592 7.63 17.73 33.14
C ILE A 592 8.39 18.65 34.11
N LYS A 593 9.49 19.25 33.64
CA LYS A 593 10.36 20.10 34.46
C LYS A 593 9.70 21.42 34.90
N ASN A 594 8.93 22.05 34.02
CA ASN A 594 8.31 23.35 34.30
C ASN A 594 7.05 23.24 35.16
N ASN A 595 6.30 22.14 35.06
CA ASN A 595 5.08 21.95 35.85
C ASN A 595 5.37 21.95 37.36
N ASP A 596 6.53 21.49 37.81
CA ASP A 596 6.93 21.49 39.23
C ASP A 596 7.11 22.91 39.82
N ARG A 597 7.29 23.94 38.98
CA ARG A 597 7.50 25.33 39.44
C ARG A 597 6.19 26.06 39.75
N THR A 598 5.07 25.66 39.15
CA THR A 598 3.76 26.28 39.40
C THR A 598 3.08 25.68 40.63
N LYS A 599 3.55 26.02 41.82
CA LYS A 599 2.96 25.65 43.13
C LYS A 599 1.48 26.02 43.32
N LYS A 600 0.83 26.71 42.36
CA LYS A 600 -0.54 27.25 42.48
C LYS A 600 -1.67 26.34 41.97
N LYS A 601 -1.41 25.16 41.40
CA LYS A 601 -2.47 24.19 41.04
C LYS A 601 -2.25 22.86 41.76
N LYS A 602 -2.57 22.81 43.05
CA LYS A 602 -2.42 21.62 43.93
C LYS A 602 -3.23 20.39 43.52
N ASN A 603 -4.10 20.46 42.50
CA ASN A 603 -5.00 19.34 42.13
C ASN A 603 -4.69 18.65 40.79
N PHE A 604 -3.51 18.83 40.20
CA PHE A 604 -3.21 18.29 38.85
C PHE A 604 -1.89 17.51 38.69
N PHE A 605 -1.20 17.15 39.77
CA PHE A 605 -0.02 16.31 39.65
C PHE A 605 -0.39 14.82 39.55
N LEU A 606 -0.63 14.37 38.33
CA LEU A 606 -0.96 12.98 37.98
C LEU A 606 0.25 12.02 37.94
N LEU A 607 1.48 12.48 38.18
CA LEU A 607 2.70 11.65 38.15
C LEU A 607 3.46 11.71 39.48
N SER A 608 3.93 10.56 39.97
CA SER A 608 4.88 10.49 41.08
C SER A 608 6.23 11.14 40.73
N SER A 609 6.95 11.64 41.73
CA SER A 609 8.31 12.20 41.56
C SER A 609 9.27 11.20 40.92
N SER A 610 9.24 9.95 41.38
CA SER A 610 10.06 8.86 40.85
C SER A 610 9.84 8.60 39.35
N MET A 611 8.60 8.76 38.85
CA MET A 611 8.31 8.62 37.43
C MET A 611 8.79 9.80 36.62
N LYS A 612 8.57 11.03 37.12
CA LYS A 612 9.09 12.24 36.46
C LYS A 612 10.60 12.14 36.31
N GLU A 613 11.29 11.75 37.38
CA GLU A 613 12.74 11.53 37.38
C GLU A 613 13.14 10.46 36.36
N LEU A 614 12.48 9.30 36.35
CA LEU A 614 12.76 8.21 35.42
C LEU A 614 12.58 8.64 33.95
N ILE A 615 11.46 9.28 33.62
CA ILE A 615 11.16 9.71 32.25
C ILE A 615 12.17 10.77 31.80
N CYS A 616 12.43 11.77 32.64
CA CYS A 616 13.45 12.78 32.37
C CYS A 616 14.82 12.13 32.16
N LYS A 617 15.22 11.19 33.02
CA LYS A 617 16.49 10.45 32.92
C LYS A 617 16.59 9.66 31.62
N ASN A 618 15.51 8.99 31.20
CA ASN A 618 15.46 8.24 29.94
C ASN A 618 15.57 9.18 28.73
N ILE A 619 14.83 10.30 28.71
CA ILE A 619 14.91 11.30 27.64
C ILE A 619 16.33 11.86 27.56
N LEU A 620 16.94 12.22 28.69
CA LEU A 620 18.30 12.74 28.73
C LEU A 620 19.33 11.70 28.27
N SER A 621 19.15 10.44 28.64
CA SER A 621 20.04 9.35 28.22
C SER A 621 20.03 9.15 26.71
N VAL A 622 18.84 9.13 26.08
CA VAL A 622 18.74 9.01 24.62
C VAL A 622 19.27 10.24 23.90
N SER A 623 19.02 11.42 24.48
CA SER A 623 19.45 12.71 23.94
C SER A 623 20.97 12.87 23.99
N ASN A 624 21.62 12.49 25.10
CA ASN A 624 23.07 12.49 25.25
C ASN A 624 23.73 11.48 24.30
N ARG A 625 23.11 10.31 24.09
CA ARG A 625 23.62 9.32 23.13
C ARG A 625 23.61 9.88 21.70
N TYR A 626 22.56 10.58 21.31
CA TYR A 626 22.51 11.25 20.01
C TYR A 626 23.60 12.32 19.89
N ILE A 627 23.71 13.22 20.88
CA ILE A 627 24.72 14.29 20.89
C ILE A 627 26.14 13.78 20.75
N LYS A 628 26.48 12.70 21.46
CA LYS A 628 27.82 12.09 21.41
C LYS A 628 28.27 11.90 19.96
N HIS A 629 27.35 11.53 19.09
CA HIS A 629 27.61 11.21 17.70
C HIS A 629 27.05 12.24 16.70
N LEU A 630 26.67 13.43 17.17
CA LEU A 630 26.11 14.51 16.34
C LEU A 630 27.10 15.01 15.28
N HIS A 631 28.39 14.96 15.59
CA HIS A 631 29.48 15.33 14.68
C HIS A 631 29.61 14.39 13.48
N GLU A 632 29.08 13.15 13.59
CA GLU A 632 29.07 12.15 12.53
C GLU A 632 27.79 12.24 11.65
N GLU A 633 26.87 13.17 11.94
CA GLU A 633 25.71 13.42 11.10
C GLU A 633 26.13 14.24 9.86
N ASP A 634 25.66 13.82 8.69
CA ASP A 634 25.86 14.55 7.43
C ASP A 634 25.20 15.94 7.49
N ASN A 635 25.37 16.77 6.45
CA ASN A 635 24.56 17.98 6.34
C ASN A 635 23.08 17.57 6.28
N PHE A 636 22.23 18.19 7.11
CA PHE A 636 20.79 17.99 6.96
C PHE A 636 20.33 18.54 5.60
N ASP A 637 19.44 17.80 4.95
CA ASP A 637 18.91 18.11 3.62
C ASP A 637 17.84 19.21 3.65
N GLN A 638 17.24 19.48 4.81
CA GLN A 638 16.08 20.38 4.95
C GLN A 638 16.26 21.43 6.05
N LYS A 639 15.77 22.65 5.79
CA LYS A 639 15.71 23.77 6.77
C LYS A 639 15.10 23.34 8.11
N ASP A 640 14.00 22.59 8.06
CA ASP A 640 13.24 22.20 9.26
C ASP A 640 14.05 21.30 10.20
N GLN A 641 14.99 20.50 9.68
CA GLN A 641 15.83 19.63 10.49
C GLN A 641 16.80 20.44 11.35
N TYR A 642 17.41 21.48 10.76
CA TYR A 642 18.25 22.43 11.48
C TYR A 642 17.47 23.19 12.56
N VAL A 643 16.24 23.65 12.24
CA VAL A 643 15.37 24.32 13.22
C VAL A 643 14.97 23.38 14.36
N CYS A 644 14.54 22.15 14.04
CA CYS A 644 14.23 21.12 15.03
C CYS A 644 15.43 20.81 15.91
N SER A 645 16.64 20.75 15.32
CA SER A 645 17.87 20.49 16.06
C SER A 645 18.18 21.59 17.06
N LEU A 646 18.18 22.85 16.65
CA LEU A 646 18.41 23.98 17.57
C LEU A 646 17.32 24.06 18.66
N THR A 647 16.06 23.78 18.30
CA THR A 647 14.93 23.77 19.26
C THR A 647 15.10 22.67 20.31
N PHE A 648 15.43 21.46 19.87
CA PHE A 648 15.83 20.34 20.73
C PHE A 648 16.97 20.73 21.67
N LEU A 649 18.04 21.33 21.12
CA LEU A 649 19.18 21.81 21.90
C LEU A 649 18.75 22.81 22.97
N ASN A 650 17.92 23.78 22.59
CA ASN A 650 17.44 24.81 23.50
C ASN A 650 16.51 24.29 24.60
N ASN A 651 15.71 23.26 24.33
CA ASN A 651 14.73 22.74 25.30
C ASN A 651 15.35 21.81 26.34
N LEU A 652 16.33 20.97 25.97
CA LEU A 652 16.87 19.93 26.86
C LEU A 652 18.16 20.34 27.59
N PHE A 653 19.04 21.09 26.94
CA PHE A 653 20.47 20.91 27.23
C PHE A 653 21.15 22.00 28.05
N PHE A 654 20.63 23.22 28.02
CA PHE A 654 21.28 24.35 28.69
C PHE A 654 20.82 24.55 30.14
N ASP A 655 20.20 23.51 30.70
CA ASP A 655 19.50 23.49 31.97
C ASP A 655 20.18 22.51 32.98
N LYS A 656 21.49 22.29 32.78
CA LYS A 656 22.51 21.55 33.59
C LYS A 656 22.58 20.01 33.49
N ILE A 657 22.53 19.38 32.30
CA ILE A 657 22.55 17.88 32.23
C ILE A 657 23.41 17.25 31.10
N ILE A 658 24.33 17.99 30.49
CA ILE A 658 25.32 17.38 29.57
C ILE A 658 26.66 17.25 30.27
N HIS A 659 27.30 16.10 30.10
CA HIS A 659 28.73 15.97 30.34
C HIS A 659 29.47 17.00 29.48
N PHE A 660 30.17 17.95 30.10
CA PHE A 660 30.95 19.00 29.44
C PHE A 660 31.78 18.49 28.24
N HIS A 661 32.22 17.23 28.29
CA HIS A 661 32.91 16.51 27.22
C HIS A 661 32.26 16.56 25.82
N TYR A 662 30.94 16.80 25.68
CA TYR A 662 30.30 16.87 24.35
C TYR A 662 30.05 18.30 23.84
N ILE A 663 30.50 19.33 24.57
CA ILE A 663 30.20 20.74 24.23
C ILE A 663 30.77 21.16 22.88
N TYR A 664 31.93 20.62 22.49
CA TYR A 664 32.56 20.92 21.22
C TYR A 664 31.72 20.41 20.03
N ASN A 665 31.21 19.18 20.12
CA ASN A 665 30.35 18.58 19.09
C ASN A 665 29.06 19.39 18.90
N LEU A 666 28.45 19.83 20.02
CA LEU A 666 27.28 20.69 20.00
C LEU A 666 27.56 22.01 19.30
N TRP A 667 28.66 22.66 19.67
CA TRP A 667 28.98 23.96 19.11
C TRP A 667 29.37 23.90 17.63
N CYS A 668 30.10 22.86 17.22
CA CYS A 668 30.36 22.58 15.81
C CYS A 668 29.05 22.46 15.02
N HIS A 669 28.06 21.77 15.58
CA HIS A 669 26.75 21.63 14.97
C HIS A 669 25.94 22.94 14.91
N VAL A 670 25.98 23.75 15.97
CA VAL A 670 25.37 25.10 15.97
C VAL A 670 26.00 25.98 14.88
N TYR A 671 27.32 25.94 14.77
CA TYR A 671 28.05 26.70 13.75
C TYR A 671 27.75 26.21 12.32
N LYS A 672 27.71 24.89 12.11
CA LYS A 672 27.28 24.25 10.85
C LYS A 672 25.86 24.70 10.46
N THR A 673 24.95 24.71 11.44
CA THR A 673 23.56 25.17 11.27
C THR A 673 23.48 26.64 10.87
N TYR A 674 24.22 27.50 11.56
CA TYR A 674 24.27 28.93 11.25
C TYR A 674 24.84 29.17 9.84
N ASN A 675 25.93 28.50 9.47
CA ASN A 675 26.51 28.61 8.13
C ASN A 675 25.54 28.16 7.05
N TYR A 676 24.77 27.09 7.29
CA TYR A 676 23.70 26.65 6.38
C TYR A 676 22.66 27.75 6.17
N PHE A 677 22.14 28.38 7.23
CA PHE A 677 21.16 29.46 7.09
C PHE A 677 21.75 30.68 6.37
N LYS A 678 23.01 31.03 6.68
CA LYS A 678 23.72 32.15 6.05
C LYS A 678 23.93 31.92 4.55
N CYS A 679 24.51 30.79 4.16
CA CYS A 679 24.83 30.48 2.76
C CYS A 679 23.56 30.39 1.89
N ASN A 680 22.46 29.89 2.46
CA ASN A 680 21.19 29.75 1.74
C ASN A 680 20.28 30.99 1.85
N LYS A 681 20.74 32.10 2.45
CA LYS A 681 19.95 33.33 2.65
C LYS A 681 18.61 33.09 3.37
N LEU A 682 18.62 32.19 4.36
CA LEU A 682 17.42 31.80 5.11
C LEU A 682 17.29 32.53 6.45
N ILE A 683 18.18 33.47 6.77
CA ILE A 683 18.18 34.21 8.04
C ILE A 683 17.02 35.21 8.06
N ASN A 684 15.99 34.91 8.84
CA ASN A 684 14.84 35.77 9.15
C ASN A 684 14.72 35.98 10.68
N GLU A 685 13.78 36.80 11.12
CA GLU A 685 13.58 37.14 12.54
C GLU A 685 13.46 35.92 13.48
N ASP A 686 12.69 34.89 13.07
CA ASP A 686 12.54 33.65 13.84
C ASP A 686 13.88 32.91 14.01
N ILE A 687 14.66 32.80 12.92
CA ILE A 687 15.97 32.14 12.93
C ILE A 687 16.98 32.96 13.74
N ILE A 688 16.95 34.29 13.62
CA ILE A 688 17.79 35.18 14.43
C ILE A 688 17.48 34.95 15.90
N SER A 689 16.20 34.98 16.28
CA SER A 689 15.76 34.75 17.67
C SER A 689 16.20 33.38 18.18
N LEU A 690 16.05 32.33 17.37
CA LEU A 690 16.46 30.97 17.73
C LEU A 690 17.98 30.86 17.91
N LEU A 691 18.78 31.46 17.01
CA LEU A 691 20.24 31.46 17.10
C LEU A 691 20.74 32.26 18.31
N LEU A 692 20.17 33.45 18.56
CA LEU A 692 20.51 34.28 19.71
C LEU A 692 20.15 33.58 21.02
N LEU A 693 18.96 32.95 21.09
CA LEU A 693 18.56 32.14 22.24
C LEU A 693 19.55 31.00 22.49
N THR A 694 19.97 30.32 21.42
CA THR A 694 20.98 29.25 21.49
C THR A 694 22.31 29.78 22.01
N CYS A 695 22.77 30.93 21.51
CA CYS A 695 24.03 31.56 21.96
C CYS A 695 23.97 32.01 23.42
N SER A 696 22.85 32.60 23.86
CA SER A 696 22.62 33.04 25.24
C SER A 696 22.61 31.85 26.21
N LYS A 697 21.87 30.80 25.88
CA LYS A 697 21.82 29.57 26.66
C LYS A 697 23.17 28.84 26.71
N PHE A 698 23.92 28.85 25.61
CA PHE A 698 25.27 28.32 25.54
C PHE A 698 26.23 29.06 26.46
N GLN A 699 26.17 30.39 26.47
CA GLN A 699 26.94 31.21 27.41
C GLN A 699 26.63 30.85 28.86
N TYR A 700 25.34 30.82 29.23
CA TYR A 700 24.93 30.43 30.58
C TYR A 700 25.48 29.05 30.99
N PHE A 701 25.49 28.08 30.08
CA PHE A 701 26.02 26.75 30.38
C PHE A 701 27.54 26.73 30.59
N ILE A 702 28.31 27.43 29.75
CA ILE A 702 29.77 27.51 29.90
C ILE A 702 30.14 28.17 31.21
N GLU A 703 29.49 29.30 31.54
CA GLU A 703 29.77 30.07 32.74
C GLU A 703 29.57 29.25 34.02
N ASN A 704 28.63 28.30 34.01
CA ASN A 704 28.25 27.51 35.16
C ASN A 704 28.89 26.12 35.25
N ASN A 705 29.54 25.61 34.19
CA ASN A 705 30.04 24.22 34.14
C ASN A 705 31.49 24.05 33.66
N SER A 706 32.19 25.13 33.26
CA SER A 706 33.58 25.05 32.82
C SER A 706 34.56 25.43 33.94
N ASN A 707 35.36 24.46 34.40
CA ASN A 707 36.52 24.71 35.27
C ASN A 707 37.80 25.03 34.47
N ASP A 708 37.81 24.77 33.16
CA ASP A 708 38.95 25.04 32.27
C ASP A 708 38.82 26.42 31.59
N ARG A 709 39.76 27.32 31.92
CA ARG A 709 39.79 28.72 31.46
C ARG A 709 40.09 28.85 29.97
N TYR A 710 40.84 27.91 29.37
CA TYR A 710 41.26 27.99 27.97
C TYR A 710 40.13 27.57 27.02
N CYS A 711 39.51 26.42 27.30
CA CYS A 711 38.33 25.94 26.57
C CYS A 711 37.19 26.98 26.58
N ARG A 712 37.01 27.68 27.71
CA ARG A 712 36.03 28.76 27.86
C ARG A 712 36.27 29.94 26.90
N LYS A 713 37.53 30.39 26.72
CA LYS A 713 37.84 31.53 25.83
C LYS A 713 37.54 31.21 24.36
N GLU A 714 37.92 30.02 23.89
CA GLU A 714 37.69 29.61 22.51
C GLU A 714 36.20 29.50 22.17
N LEU A 715 35.41 28.86 23.05
CA LEU A 715 33.97 28.70 22.86
C LEU A 715 33.24 30.06 22.92
N ILE A 716 33.67 30.97 23.80
CA ILE A 716 33.14 32.35 23.85
C ILE A 716 33.45 33.12 22.57
N HIS A 717 34.68 33.00 22.05
CA HIS A 717 35.06 33.66 20.81
C HIS A 717 34.22 33.18 19.61
N LEU A 718 33.97 31.87 19.52
CA LEU A 718 33.12 31.33 18.45
C LEU A 718 31.66 31.78 18.55
N LYS A 719 31.12 31.96 19.77
CA LYS A 719 29.79 32.57 20.00
C LYS A 719 29.72 33.99 19.44
N TYR A 720 30.70 34.82 19.77
CA TYR A 720 30.71 36.22 19.31
C TYR A 720 30.82 36.34 17.80
N LYS A 721 31.47 35.40 17.09
CA LYS A 721 31.45 35.39 15.62
C LYS A 721 30.04 35.33 15.02
N ILE A 722 29.15 34.53 15.59
CA ILE A 722 27.75 34.44 15.13
C ILE A 722 27.02 35.74 15.48
N ILE A 723 27.15 36.21 16.73
CA ILE A 723 26.46 37.42 17.21
C ILE A 723 26.88 38.67 16.42
N ASP A 724 28.18 38.89 16.24
CA ASP A 724 28.71 40.06 15.54
C ASP A 724 28.25 40.10 14.08
N ASP A 725 28.20 38.94 13.42
CA ASP A 725 27.70 38.85 12.05
C ASP A 725 26.18 39.10 11.98
N LEU A 726 25.40 38.54 12.91
CA LEU A 726 23.97 38.82 13.02
C LEU A 726 23.70 40.32 13.26
N ILE A 727 24.45 40.95 14.15
CA ILE A 727 24.35 42.39 14.45
C ILE A 727 24.68 43.24 13.21
N LYS A 728 25.83 42.97 12.58
CA LYS A 728 26.32 43.78 11.45
C LYS A 728 25.42 43.64 10.23
N ASN A 729 25.01 42.41 9.90
CA ASN A 729 24.44 42.09 8.58
C ASN A 729 22.92 41.89 8.58
N TYR A 730 22.30 41.55 9.71
CA TYR A 730 20.90 41.12 9.73
C TYR A 730 20.00 41.86 10.72
N LEU A 731 20.53 42.42 11.81
CA LEU A 731 19.72 43.17 12.81
C LEU A 731 19.54 44.66 12.47
N ASN A 732 20.48 45.25 11.72
CA ASN A 732 20.35 46.63 11.24
C ASN A 732 19.04 46.95 10.49
N PRO A 733 18.47 46.07 9.64
CA PRO A 733 17.16 46.31 9.03
C PRO A 733 15.96 46.19 9.98
N TYR A 734 16.12 45.59 11.17
CA TYR A 734 15.07 45.49 12.20
C TYR A 734 15.16 46.58 13.28
N LYS A 735 16.03 47.58 13.10
CA LYS A 735 16.18 48.75 13.99
C LYS A 735 14.90 49.57 14.20
N SER A 736 13.82 49.32 13.45
CA SER A 736 12.51 49.93 13.70
C SER A 736 11.65 49.20 14.75
N ILE A 737 12.11 48.08 15.31
CA ILE A 737 11.44 47.37 16.42
C ILE A 737 12.29 47.54 17.68
N SER A 738 12.40 48.79 18.12
CA SER A 738 12.74 49.13 19.51
C SER A 738 12.04 50.43 19.89
N TYR A 739 10.81 50.29 20.36
CA TYR A 739 10.25 51.05 21.47
C TYR A 739 9.38 50.11 22.30
#